data_AF-A0A956H605-F1
#
_entry.id   AF-A0A956H605-F1
#
_cell.length_a   1.000
_cell.length_b   1.000
_cell.length_c   1.000
_cell.angle_alpha   90.00
_cell.angle_beta   90.00
_cell.angle_gamma   90.00
#
_symmetry.space_group_name_H-M   'P 1'
#
loop_
_entity.id
_entity.type
_entity.pdbx_description
1 polymer ?
#
loop_
_entity_poly.entity_id
_entity_poly.type
_entity_poly.pdbx_seq_one_letter_code
_entity_poly.pdbx_strand_id
1 'polypeptide(L)'
;MSDAALVLDFAALASQPEALARVGGKGANLGILAGAGFPVPPGFCLTTAAFRRFMAKAGAASAIEALYAGLDEAGGGAAMRTHLEAQPIPPEIIAATLAAWRALGSEHAYAVRSSATAEDLPGASFAGQQDTYLNIVGEAALLDAIRRCWASLFTDRAIAYRRSAGFSHRAVELSVVVQRMVLPQSSGVLFTADPLGGKRGRIVIDASFGLGEALVSGQVNPDHYEVDQGIDGEQVQRTVADKQIAILPLAGGGTERVELDDTRRHAPVLDDARILELAALGRRIEAHFGTPQDVEWCFEGDALFVVQSRPITTLFPLPEHAPPGLRVYLSFGHAQVMTDAMPRFALDVWRRVFPVARDQRGVSRAMRIAGNRLFVDPSDLLRLPALATRLPKLLSIADREISAAVAAVAQRPEFAGEPRPISLGRVVRIAGPFASRMLVRIVWRVLFADTGKIGPWTREVLDADLAALDRELASLADTRARLVRTVETLGGLLPRVALLAMPSVAGGVLSGKLLTGLLTGRVDAEQLAALDRGLPGNVTTQMDLAIGDLAEQARAIPSVAERLRAESRPSLADLEGLPEARPLLEALEAFLDDFGARGASEIDISRPRWRNEPGLLLQVIRGNLLGPAAPLSAREHHRQLQQIGDAAVDTVAQAARWWQRPLVRRLARAHRALFAMREHPKFQLIRVMGRLRELALAHADALVAAGSLEQREQIWLLHIDEVLAAEPGEDLRPLIRERQAELDHHRRLSPPRVMTSEGEIVRVVVDEGPLPEGALRGLGVSAGVVEGVVKVVLDPHDTAISTGEILVAPFTDPGWTPLFINAAGLVM
;
A
#
# COMPACT_ATOMS: atom_id res chain seq x y z
N MET A 1 15.94 -37.64 -21.45
CA MET A 1 15.97 -36.16 -21.44
C MET A 1 15.47 -35.71 -22.79
N SER A 2 14.27 -35.11 -22.87
CA SER A 2 13.75 -34.64 -24.16
C SER A 2 14.72 -33.62 -24.77
N ASP A 3 14.80 -33.61 -26.10
CA ASP A 3 15.73 -32.79 -26.87
C ASP A 3 15.29 -31.32 -26.87
N ALA A 4 15.40 -30.66 -25.72
CA ALA A 4 15.05 -29.26 -25.58
C ALA A 4 16.02 -28.39 -26.38
N ALA A 5 15.49 -27.60 -27.32
CA ALA A 5 16.29 -26.75 -28.19
C ALA A 5 17.20 -25.80 -27.40
N LEU A 6 18.47 -25.73 -27.79
CA LEU A 6 19.52 -24.91 -27.15
C LEU A 6 19.44 -23.44 -27.57
N VAL A 7 18.96 -23.19 -28.78
CA VAL A 7 18.80 -21.86 -29.37
C VAL A 7 17.39 -21.75 -29.94
N LEU A 8 16.77 -20.59 -29.78
CA LEU A 8 15.46 -20.26 -30.36
C LEU A 8 15.51 -18.87 -30.97
N ASP A 9 15.14 -18.75 -32.24
CA ASP A 9 15.00 -17.45 -32.91
C ASP A 9 13.77 -16.71 -32.39
N PHE A 10 13.77 -15.38 -32.45
CA PHE A 10 12.61 -14.57 -32.04
C PHE A 10 11.32 -14.98 -32.75
N ALA A 11 11.38 -15.29 -34.05
CA ALA A 11 10.23 -15.77 -34.82
C ALA A 11 9.65 -17.10 -34.30
N ALA A 12 10.49 -17.99 -33.77
CA ALA A 12 10.08 -19.28 -33.22
C ALA A 12 9.53 -19.18 -31.78
N LEU A 13 9.75 -18.05 -31.10
CA LEU A 13 9.27 -17.80 -29.74
C LEU A 13 7.82 -17.34 -29.68
N ALA A 14 7.35 -16.63 -30.72
CA ALA A 14 6.00 -16.09 -30.79
C ALA A 14 4.89 -17.14 -30.65
N SER A 15 5.17 -18.40 -30.99
CA SER A 15 4.21 -19.51 -30.95
C SER A 15 4.37 -20.45 -29.74
N GLN A 16 5.18 -20.09 -28.74
CA GLN A 16 5.50 -20.99 -27.62
C GLN A 16 4.88 -20.55 -26.28
N PRO A 17 3.97 -21.36 -25.70
CA PRO A 17 3.29 -21.03 -24.44
C PRO A 17 4.22 -20.99 -23.21
N GLU A 18 5.40 -21.63 -23.27
CA GLU A 18 6.38 -21.67 -22.17
C GLU A 18 7.63 -20.82 -22.46
N ALA A 19 7.53 -19.81 -23.33
CA ALA A 19 8.67 -18.98 -23.72
C ALA A 19 9.39 -18.36 -22.50
N LEU A 20 8.64 -17.83 -21.52
CA LEU A 20 9.22 -17.19 -20.33
C LEU A 20 10.15 -18.12 -19.54
N ALA A 21 9.75 -19.37 -19.32
CA ALA A 21 10.57 -20.35 -18.59
C ALA A 21 11.82 -20.80 -19.37
N ARG A 22 11.78 -20.68 -20.70
CA ARG A 22 12.87 -21.12 -21.59
C ARG A 22 13.86 -20.03 -21.94
N VAL A 23 13.42 -18.79 -22.08
CA VAL A 23 14.25 -17.67 -22.57
C VAL A 23 14.24 -16.44 -21.65
N GLY A 24 13.60 -16.53 -20.50
CA GLY A 24 13.46 -15.41 -19.56
C GLY A 24 12.58 -14.28 -20.10
N GLY A 25 12.44 -13.25 -19.28
CA GLY A 25 11.55 -12.11 -19.54
C GLY A 25 11.83 -11.36 -20.84
N LYS A 26 13.05 -10.85 -20.98
CA LYS A 26 13.46 -10.06 -22.16
C LYS A 26 13.34 -10.85 -23.45
N GLY A 27 13.84 -12.08 -23.46
CA GLY A 27 13.79 -12.96 -24.64
C GLY A 27 12.36 -13.26 -25.07
N ALA A 28 11.46 -13.52 -24.11
CA ALA A 28 10.06 -13.76 -24.39
C ALA A 28 9.37 -12.52 -24.97
N ASN A 29 9.56 -11.34 -24.36
CA ASN A 29 8.92 -10.10 -24.82
C ASN A 29 9.42 -9.69 -26.22
N LEU A 30 10.70 -9.88 -26.52
CA LEU A 30 11.25 -9.64 -27.87
C LEU A 30 10.66 -10.61 -28.91
N GLY A 31 10.51 -11.89 -28.58
CA GLY A 31 9.86 -12.87 -29.43
C GLY A 31 8.40 -12.53 -29.72
N ILE A 32 7.65 -12.10 -28.69
CA ILE A 32 6.25 -11.65 -28.81
C ILE A 32 6.15 -10.46 -29.76
N LEU A 33 6.97 -9.42 -29.55
CA LEU A 33 6.97 -8.21 -30.38
C LEU A 33 7.37 -8.49 -31.83
N ALA A 34 8.42 -9.30 -32.04
CA ALA A 34 8.86 -9.69 -33.38
C ALA A 34 7.77 -10.47 -34.12
N GLY A 35 7.11 -11.42 -33.44
CA GLY A 35 6.01 -12.21 -34.00
C GLY A 35 4.78 -11.37 -34.36
N ALA A 36 4.56 -10.27 -33.64
CA ALA A 36 3.49 -9.31 -33.90
C ALA A 36 3.84 -8.24 -34.96
N GLY A 37 5.05 -8.28 -35.54
CA GLY A 37 5.47 -7.37 -36.60
C GLY A 37 5.88 -5.97 -36.13
N PHE A 38 6.20 -5.79 -34.84
CA PHE A 38 6.86 -4.57 -34.36
C PHE A 38 8.30 -4.50 -34.91
N PRO A 39 8.93 -3.30 -34.93
CA PRO A 39 10.29 -3.12 -35.47
C PRO A 39 11.38 -3.68 -34.53
N VAL A 40 11.35 -5.00 -34.45
CA VAL A 40 12.26 -5.99 -33.88
C VAL A 40 13.66 -6.11 -34.51
N PRO A 41 14.81 -5.64 -33.99
CA PRO A 41 16.08 -6.09 -34.57
C PRO A 41 16.18 -7.61 -34.47
N PRO A 42 16.54 -8.32 -35.56
CA PRO A 42 16.52 -9.78 -35.58
C PRO A 42 17.54 -10.35 -34.60
N GLY A 43 17.22 -11.52 -34.03
CA GLY A 43 18.01 -12.14 -32.97
C GLY A 43 17.50 -13.51 -32.56
N PHE A 44 18.23 -14.12 -31.63
CA PHE A 44 17.92 -15.41 -31.03
C PHE A 44 18.24 -15.42 -29.53
N CYS A 45 17.72 -16.42 -28.83
CA CYS A 45 17.99 -16.68 -27.43
C CYS A 45 18.68 -18.03 -27.25
N LEU A 46 19.79 -18.05 -26.52
CA LEU A 46 20.28 -19.27 -25.89
C LEU A 46 19.36 -19.61 -24.73
N THR A 47 18.75 -20.79 -24.76
CA THR A 47 17.72 -21.17 -23.78
C THR A 47 18.33 -21.52 -22.42
N THR A 48 17.49 -21.57 -21.40
CA THR A 48 17.88 -22.07 -20.06
C THR A 48 18.40 -23.51 -20.09
N ALA A 49 18.03 -24.30 -21.11
CA ALA A 49 18.61 -25.62 -21.34
C ALA A 49 20.11 -25.55 -21.68
N ALA A 50 20.55 -24.54 -22.45
CA ALA A 50 21.96 -24.30 -22.72
C ALA A 50 22.71 -23.94 -21.42
N PHE A 51 22.14 -23.08 -20.58
CA PHE A 51 22.71 -22.75 -19.28
C PHE A 51 22.81 -23.97 -18.35
N ARG A 52 21.75 -24.79 -18.24
CA ARG A 52 21.79 -26.03 -17.46
C ARG A 52 22.88 -27.00 -17.93
N ARG A 53 23.05 -27.15 -19.25
CA ARG A 53 24.11 -27.99 -19.83
C ARG A 53 25.51 -27.42 -19.55
N PHE A 54 25.67 -26.10 -19.65
CA PHE A 54 26.91 -25.43 -19.29
C PHE A 54 27.25 -25.66 -17.80
N MET A 55 26.32 -25.40 -16.89
CA MET A 55 26.51 -25.63 -15.45
C MET A 55 26.81 -27.10 -15.12
N ALA A 56 26.18 -28.06 -15.80
CA ALA A 56 26.47 -29.48 -15.61
C ALA A 56 27.88 -29.91 -16.07
N LYS A 57 28.51 -29.13 -16.95
CA LYS A 57 29.86 -29.36 -17.48
C LYS A 57 30.93 -28.45 -16.88
N ALA A 58 30.51 -27.42 -16.14
CA ALA A 58 31.38 -26.42 -15.53
C ALA A 58 32.24 -26.94 -14.37
N GLY A 59 32.03 -28.19 -13.91
CA GLY A 59 32.88 -28.79 -12.88
C GLY A 59 32.25 -30.05 -12.28
N ALA A 60 32.97 -30.70 -11.37
CA ALA A 60 32.38 -31.77 -10.56
C ALA A 60 31.21 -31.20 -9.73
N ALA A 61 30.11 -31.94 -9.62
CA ALA A 61 28.91 -31.49 -8.90
C ALA A 61 29.22 -31.00 -7.47
N SER A 62 30.16 -31.65 -6.78
CA SER A 62 30.62 -31.26 -5.44
C SER A 62 31.31 -29.89 -5.39
N ALA A 63 32.05 -29.49 -6.44
CA ALA A 63 32.74 -28.20 -6.49
C ALA A 63 31.76 -27.04 -6.69
N ILE A 64 30.76 -27.23 -7.56
CA ILE A 64 29.70 -26.23 -7.78
C ILE A 64 28.82 -26.10 -6.53
N GLU A 65 28.50 -27.20 -5.85
CA GLU A 65 27.75 -27.16 -4.59
C GLU A 65 28.50 -26.43 -3.47
N ALA A 66 29.82 -26.62 -3.36
CA ALA A 66 30.64 -25.88 -2.40
C ALA A 66 30.63 -24.36 -2.70
N LEU A 67 30.65 -23.98 -3.98
CA LEU A 67 30.53 -22.57 -4.38
C LEU A 67 29.15 -22.01 -4.02
N TYR A 68 28.06 -22.76 -4.27
CA TYR A 68 26.71 -22.35 -3.85
C TYR A 68 26.58 -22.18 -2.34
N ALA A 69 27.14 -23.08 -1.54
CA ALA A 69 27.15 -22.95 -0.08
C ALA A 69 27.87 -21.67 0.37
N GLY A 70 28.99 -21.32 -0.27
CA GLY A 70 29.69 -20.06 0.01
C GLY A 70 28.86 -18.81 -0.30
N LEU A 71 27.96 -18.86 -1.31
CA LEU A 71 27.03 -17.76 -1.62
C LEU A 71 26.02 -17.52 -0.50
N ASP A 72 25.64 -18.54 0.25
CA ASP A 72 24.67 -18.44 1.36
C ASP A 72 25.31 -17.75 2.59
N GLU A 73 26.63 -17.84 2.79
CA GLU A 73 27.37 -17.28 3.93
C GLU A 73 27.87 -15.82 3.75
N ALA A 74 27.43 -15.12 2.69
CA ALA A 74 27.80 -13.73 2.35
C ALA A 74 29.21 -13.56 1.73
N GLY A 75 29.67 -14.55 0.97
CA GLY A 75 30.89 -14.50 0.16
C GLY A 75 30.77 -15.33 -1.13
N GLY A 76 31.87 -15.56 -1.84
CA GLY A 76 31.91 -16.57 -2.92
C GLY A 76 31.42 -16.16 -4.32
N GLY A 77 30.77 -14.99 -4.49
CA GLY A 77 30.34 -14.50 -5.80
C GLY A 77 31.49 -14.38 -6.80
N ALA A 78 32.58 -13.72 -6.40
CA ALA A 78 33.78 -13.61 -7.22
C ALA A 78 34.40 -14.99 -7.57
N ALA A 79 34.43 -15.92 -6.62
CA ALA A 79 34.96 -17.27 -6.85
C ALA A 79 34.11 -18.05 -7.86
N MET A 80 32.77 -17.95 -7.76
CA MET A 80 31.85 -18.55 -8.73
C MET A 80 32.05 -17.94 -10.12
N ARG A 81 32.16 -16.62 -10.24
CA ARG A 81 32.40 -15.95 -11.53
C ARG A 81 33.70 -16.38 -12.17
N THR A 82 34.81 -16.30 -11.45
CA THR A 82 36.14 -16.75 -11.93
C THR A 82 36.11 -18.21 -12.35
N HIS A 83 35.41 -19.07 -11.60
CA HIS A 83 35.26 -20.47 -11.94
C HIS A 83 34.49 -20.66 -13.25
N LEU A 84 33.31 -20.04 -13.41
CA LEU A 84 32.50 -20.16 -14.62
C LEU A 84 33.18 -19.55 -15.83
N GLU A 85 33.89 -18.44 -15.66
CA GLU A 85 34.70 -17.84 -16.72
C GLU A 85 35.83 -18.79 -17.15
N ALA A 86 36.43 -19.60 -16.29
CA ALA A 86 37.46 -20.55 -16.71
C ALA A 86 36.92 -21.74 -17.54
N GLN A 87 35.60 -21.98 -17.56
CA GLN A 87 35.03 -23.18 -18.19
C GLN A 87 34.74 -22.99 -19.69
N PRO A 88 35.05 -24.01 -20.52
CA PRO A 88 34.70 -23.96 -21.95
C PRO A 88 33.19 -24.13 -22.15
N ILE A 89 32.63 -23.41 -23.13
CA ILE A 89 31.25 -23.64 -23.57
C ILE A 89 31.17 -25.02 -24.27
N PRO A 90 30.21 -25.89 -23.92
CA PRO A 90 30.03 -27.18 -24.57
C PRO A 90 29.95 -27.10 -26.10
N PRO A 91 30.62 -28.00 -26.86
CA PRO A 91 30.68 -27.94 -28.32
C PRO A 91 29.33 -27.91 -29.02
N GLU A 92 28.32 -28.59 -28.47
CA GLU A 92 26.96 -28.59 -29.00
C GLU A 92 26.26 -27.23 -28.87
N ILE A 93 26.56 -26.47 -27.82
CA ILE A 93 26.04 -25.10 -27.64
C ILE A 93 26.75 -24.14 -28.58
N ILE A 94 28.08 -24.29 -28.74
CA ILE A 94 28.87 -23.52 -29.70
C ILE A 94 28.31 -23.75 -31.12
N ALA A 95 28.15 -25.00 -31.54
CA ALA A 95 27.65 -25.34 -32.87
C ALA A 95 26.26 -24.74 -33.13
N ALA A 96 25.33 -24.86 -32.19
CA ALA A 96 23.99 -24.28 -32.30
C ALA A 96 24.01 -22.75 -32.35
N THR A 97 24.84 -22.12 -31.51
CA THR A 97 24.96 -20.65 -31.44
C THR A 97 25.56 -20.08 -32.71
N LEU A 98 26.63 -20.68 -33.23
CA LEU A 98 27.29 -20.23 -34.45
C LEU A 98 26.45 -20.50 -35.71
N ALA A 99 25.64 -21.56 -35.71
CA ALA A 99 24.67 -21.78 -36.79
C ALA A 99 23.64 -20.63 -36.85
N ALA A 100 23.03 -20.26 -35.71
CA ALA A 100 22.08 -19.15 -35.64
C ALA A 100 22.74 -17.79 -35.95
N TRP A 101 23.93 -17.54 -35.40
CA TRP A 101 24.69 -16.31 -35.66
C TRP A 101 25.08 -16.15 -37.15
N ARG A 102 25.56 -17.21 -37.80
CA ARG A 102 25.87 -17.18 -39.23
C ARG A 102 24.63 -16.98 -40.10
N ALA A 103 23.49 -17.55 -39.70
CA ALA A 103 22.22 -17.33 -40.38
C ALA A 103 21.74 -15.86 -40.29
N LEU A 104 22.08 -15.15 -39.21
CA LEU A 104 21.78 -13.72 -39.03
C LEU A 104 22.79 -12.76 -39.69
N GLY A 105 23.99 -13.25 -40.05
CA GLY A 105 25.06 -12.48 -40.72
C GLY A 105 26.26 -12.22 -39.82
N SER A 106 27.38 -12.90 -40.08
CA SER A 106 28.60 -12.82 -39.25
C SER A 106 29.38 -11.50 -39.39
N GLU A 107 29.08 -10.71 -40.41
CA GLU A 107 29.66 -9.40 -40.69
C GLU A 107 29.07 -8.28 -39.82
N HIS A 108 27.96 -8.55 -39.13
CA HIS A 108 27.28 -7.57 -38.29
C HIS A 108 27.82 -7.57 -36.85
N ALA A 109 27.58 -6.46 -36.16
CA ALA A 109 27.75 -6.37 -34.72
C ALA A 109 26.49 -6.86 -33.99
N TYR A 110 26.65 -7.32 -32.75
CA TYR A 110 25.59 -7.88 -31.93
C TYR A 110 25.58 -7.30 -30.51
N ALA A 111 24.39 -7.18 -29.93
CA ALA A 111 24.18 -6.98 -28.51
C ALA A 111 23.94 -8.34 -27.84
N VAL A 112 24.67 -8.62 -26.77
CA VAL A 112 24.55 -9.84 -25.97
C VAL A 112 24.02 -9.47 -24.59
N ARG A 113 22.78 -9.85 -24.30
CA ARG A 113 22.02 -9.39 -23.13
C ARG A 113 21.56 -10.57 -22.29
N SER A 114 21.71 -10.49 -20.98
CA SER A 114 21.17 -11.49 -20.07
C SER A 114 19.63 -11.38 -19.97
N SER A 115 18.95 -12.52 -19.83
CA SER A 115 17.50 -12.63 -19.67
C SER A 115 17.17 -13.70 -18.63
N ALA A 116 16.82 -13.30 -17.41
CA ALA A 116 16.51 -14.24 -16.34
C ALA A 116 15.04 -14.68 -16.33
N THR A 117 14.79 -15.91 -15.88
CA THR A 117 13.43 -16.47 -15.75
C THR A 117 12.63 -15.84 -14.60
N ALA A 118 13.33 -15.27 -13.61
CA ALA A 118 12.73 -14.59 -12.47
C ALA A 118 12.59 -13.06 -12.66
N GLU A 119 13.04 -12.52 -13.80
CA GLU A 119 13.08 -11.07 -14.08
C GLU A 119 11.70 -10.42 -14.20
N ASP A 120 10.71 -11.20 -14.67
CA ASP A 120 9.33 -10.75 -14.94
C ASP A 120 8.26 -11.44 -14.06
N LEU A 121 8.66 -12.11 -12.98
CA LEU A 121 7.70 -12.63 -12.00
C LEU A 121 6.99 -11.45 -11.31
N PRO A 122 5.66 -11.53 -11.05
CA PRO A 122 4.93 -10.47 -10.37
C PRO A 122 5.62 -10.01 -9.08
N GLY A 123 6.15 -8.78 -9.13
CA GLY A 123 6.80 -8.14 -7.99
C GLY A 123 8.25 -8.55 -7.70
N ALA A 124 8.93 -9.24 -8.62
CA ALA A 124 10.39 -9.27 -8.70
C ALA A 124 10.82 -8.37 -9.87
N SER A 125 11.86 -7.57 -9.68
CA SER A 125 12.46 -6.75 -10.73
C SER A 125 13.96 -6.94 -10.63
N PHE A 126 14.51 -7.77 -11.52
CA PHE A 126 15.97 -7.94 -11.66
C PHE A 126 16.58 -6.81 -12.52
N ALA A 127 15.85 -5.70 -12.71
CA ALA A 127 16.25 -4.59 -13.54
C ALA A 127 17.64 -4.05 -13.14
N GLY A 128 18.54 -3.99 -14.14
CA GLY A 128 19.90 -3.46 -13.99
C GLY A 128 20.83 -4.29 -13.10
N GLN A 129 20.50 -5.55 -12.80
CA GLN A 129 21.31 -6.42 -11.93
C GLN A 129 22.31 -7.29 -12.70
N GLN A 130 22.21 -7.35 -14.02
CA GLN A 130 22.95 -8.28 -14.87
C GLN A 130 23.58 -7.55 -16.05
N ASP A 131 24.65 -8.14 -16.60
CA ASP A 131 25.48 -7.47 -17.58
C ASP A 131 24.87 -7.53 -18.98
N THR A 132 25.07 -6.44 -19.73
CA THR A 132 24.78 -6.33 -21.16
C THR A 132 26.04 -5.90 -21.87
N TYR A 133 26.35 -6.54 -22.98
CA TYR A 133 27.53 -6.29 -23.79
C TYR A 133 27.10 -5.81 -25.18
N LEU A 134 27.50 -4.59 -25.55
CA LEU A 134 27.09 -3.94 -26.79
C LEU A 134 28.20 -3.99 -27.84
N ASN A 135 27.80 -3.91 -29.11
CA ASN A 135 28.68 -3.84 -30.27
C ASN A 135 29.75 -4.95 -30.31
N ILE A 136 29.31 -6.21 -30.16
CA ILE A 136 30.17 -7.39 -30.21
C ILE A 136 30.37 -7.84 -31.66
N VAL A 137 31.62 -7.95 -32.08
CA VAL A 137 32.00 -8.32 -33.45
C VAL A 137 32.91 -9.56 -33.41
N GLY A 138 32.55 -10.58 -34.19
CA GLY A 138 33.35 -11.78 -34.36
C GLY A 138 33.03 -12.92 -33.39
N GLU A 139 33.39 -14.14 -33.80
CA GLU A 139 33.05 -15.40 -33.15
C GLU A 139 33.59 -15.50 -31.71
N ALA A 140 34.87 -15.20 -31.50
CA ALA A 140 35.50 -15.31 -30.19
C ALA A 140 34.89 -14.34 -29.16
N ALA A 141 34.61 -13.10 -29.59
CA ALA A 141 34.01 -12.08 -28.73
C ALA A 141 32.56 -12.41 -28.38
N LEU A 142 31.80 -12.99 -29.32
CA LEU A 142 30.43 -13.46 -29.08
C LEU A 142 30.39 -14.55 -27.99
N LEU A 143 31.23 -15.58 -28.11
CA LEU A 143 31.27 -16.67 -27.14
C LEU A 143 31.76 -16.18 -25.76
N ASP A 144 32.72 -15.25 -25.72
CA ASP A 144 33.15 -14.61 -24.47
C ASP A 144 32.01 -13.85 -23.80
N ALA A 145 31.30 -13.00 -24.55
CA ALA A 145 30.18 -12.22 -24.04
C ALA A 145 29.06 -13.11 -23.47
N ILE A 146 28.74 -14.23 -24.13
CA ILE A 146 27.75 -15.21 -23.64
C ILE A 146 28.17 -15.79 -22.29
N ARG A 147 29.44 -16.22 -22.17
CA ARG A 147 29.99 -16.76 -20.93
C ARG A 147 29.95 -15.73 -19.80
N ARG A 148 30.30 -14.49 -20.10
CA ARG A 148 30.24 -13.37 -19.14
C ARG A 148 28.80 -13.05 -18.70
N CYS A 149 27.82 -13.13 -19.61
CA CYS A 149 26.41 -13.02 -19.23
C CYS A 149 26.02 -14.10 -18.20
N TRP A 150 26.39 -15.36 -18.41
CA TRP A 150 26.13 -16.42 -17.41
C TRP A 150 26.83 -16.16 -16.08
N ALA A 151 28.10 -15.71 -16.10
CA ALA A 151 28.82 -15.33 -14.90
C ALA A 151 28.17 -14.15 -14.15
N SER A 152 27.55 -13.21 -14.88
CA SER A 152 26.89 -12.02 -14.29
C SER A 152 25.73 -12.37 -13.34
N LEU A 153 25.17 -13.58 -13.45
CA LEU A 153 24.18 -14.07 -12.48
C LEU A 153 24.74 -14.10 -11.05
N PHE A 154 26.05 -14.20 -10.88
CA PHE A 154 26.75 -14.33 -9.60
C PHE A 154 27.52 -13.06 -9.21
N THR A 155 27.10 -11.89 -9.71
CA THR A 155 27.56 -10.59 -9.16
C THR A 155 27.06 -10.42 -7.73
N ASP A 156 27.81 -9.67 -6.93
CA ASP A 156 27.48 -9.47 -5.51
C ASP A 156 26.11 -8.77 -5.36
N ARG A 157 25.81 -7.87 -6.30
CA ARG A 157 24.51 -7.18 -6.42
C ARG A 157 23.36 -8.16 -6.69
N ALA A 158 23.53 -9.09 -7.65
CA ALA A 158 22.51 -10.07 -7.98
C ALA A 158 22.29 -11.11 -6.86
N ILE A 159 23.36 -11.49 -6.14
CA ILE A 159 23.29 -12.37 -4.97
C ILE A 159 22.53 -11.70 -3.82
N ALA A 160 22.90 -10.46 -3.47
CA ALA A 160 22.25 -9.69 -2.42
C ALA A 160 20.76 -9.50 -2.70
N TYR A 161 20.41 -9.18 -3.95
CA TYR A 161 19.01 -9.07 -4.38
C TYR A 161 18.23 -10.37 -4.15
N ARG A 162 18.74 -11.51 -4.65
CA ARG A 162 18.07 -12.81 -4.47
C ARG A 162 17.88 -13.17 -3.01
N ARG A 163 18.88 -12.90 -2.17
CA ARG A 163 18.78 -13.12 -0.73
C ARG A 163 17.69 -12.26 -0.09
N SER A 164 17.66 -10.97 -0.40
CA SER A 164 16.62 -10.06 0.11
C SER A 164 15.22 -10.44 -0.35
N ALA A 165 15.10 -11.05 -1.54
CA ALA A 165 13.85 -11.51 -2.12
C ALA A 165 13.50 -12.98 -1.76
N GLY A 166 14.34 -13.67 -0.99
CA GLY A 166 14.11 -15.07 -0.59
C GLY A 166 14.27 -16.11 -1.72
N PHE A 167 14.92 -15.77 -2.83
CA PHE A 167 15.14 -16.70 -3.95
C PHE A 167 16.37 -17.57 -3.73
N SER A 168 16.20 -18.89 -3.87
CA SER A 168 17.32 -19.82 -3.91
C SER A 168 18.24 -19.52 -5.09
N HIS A 169 19.55 -19.44 -4.83
CA HIS A 169 20.56 -19.26 -5.87
C HIS A 169 20.58 -20.42 -6.89
N ARG A 170 20.13 -21.61 -6.48
CA ARG A 170 20.06 -22.82 -7.32
C ARG A 170 18.86 -22.83 -8.28
N ALA A 171 17.81 -22.08 -7.95
CA ALA A 171 16.55 -22.12 -8.70
C ALA A 171 16.51 -21.12 -9.86
N VAL A 172 17.48 -20.20 -9.94
CA VAL A 172 17.50 -19.15 -10.97
C VAL A 172 18.30 -19.63 -12.18
N GLU A 173 17.64 -19.59 -13.33
CA GLU A 173 18.23 -19.93 -14.63
C GLU A 173 18.38 -18.67 -15.48
N LEU A 174 19.37 -18.68 -16.38
CA LEU A 174 19.66 -17.55 -17.25
C LEU A 174 19.63 -17.95 -18.72
N SER A 175 18.88 -17.20 -19.51
CA SER A 175 18.96 -17.17 -20.97
C SER A 175 19.84 -16.02 -21.42
N VAL A 176 20.43 -16.13 -22.61
CA VAL A 176 21.21 -15.06 -23.23
C VAL A 176 20.57 -14.69 -24.56
N VAL A 177 20.19 -13.43 -24.70
CA VAL A 177 19.69 -12.83 -25.94
C VAL A 177 20.87 -12.37 -26.77
N VAL A 178 20.94 -12.81 -28.02
CA VAL A 178 21.88 -12.34 -29.03
C VAL A 178 21.07 -11.64 -30.11
N GLN A 179 21.20 -10.32 -30.18
CA GLN A 179 20.40 -9.47 -31.06
C GLN A 179 21.32 -8.67 -31.98
N ARG A 180 20.95 -8.53 -33.26
CA ARG A 180 21.70 -7.67 -34.18
C ARG A 180 21.75 -6.24 -33.63
N MET A 181 22.95 -5.66 -33.59
CA MET A 181 23.18 -4.31 -33.10
C MET A 181 22.60 -3.29 -34.09
N VAL A 182 21.86 -2.32 -33.57
CA VAL A 182 21.49 -1.09 -34.27
C VAL A 182 22.59 -0.06 -33.97
N LEU A 183 22.98 0.78 -34.93
CA LEU A 183 24.00 1.83 -34.73
C LEU A 183 23.33 3.21 -34.68
N PRO A 184 22.64 3.56 -33.58
CA PRO A 184 21.73 4.69 -33.56
C PRO A 184 22.41 6.05 -33.43
N GLN A 185 21.78 7.08 -34.02
CA GLN A 185 22.10 8.48 -33.73
C GLN A 185 21.46 8.94 -32.41
N SER A 186 20.31 8.35 -32.05
CA SER A 186 19.57 8.65 -30.83
C SER A 186 18.89 7.40 -30.28
N SER A 187 18.84 7.29 -28.96
CA SER A 187 18.19 6.20 -28.26
C SER A 187 17.59 6.68 -26.95
N GLY A 188 16.71 5.87 -26.37
CA GLY A 188 16.01 6.28 -25.18
C GLY A 188 15.10 5.24 -24.59
N VAL A 189 14.31 5.70 -23.62
CA VAL A 189 13.28 4.93 -22.94
C VAL A 189 11.94 5.63 -23.15
N LEU A 190 10.88 4.85 -23.27
CA LEU A 190 9.50 5.31 -23.38
C LEU A 190 8.67 4.59 -22.35
N PHE A 191 7.92 5.34 -21.54
CA PHE A 191 6.90 4.81 -20.64
C PHE A 191 5.51 5.13 -21.19
N THR A 192 4.64 4.14 -21.27
CA THR A 192 3.25 4.35 -21.75
C THR A 192 2.30 4.88 -20.68
N ALA A 193 2.81 5.06 -19.46
CA ALA A 193 2.18 5.76 -18.37
C ALA A 193 3.24 6.56 -17.62
N ASP A 194 2.85 7.67 -16.99
CA ASP A 194 3.76 8.47 -16.17
C ASP A 194 4.28 7.63 -14.99
N PRO A 195 5.59 7.34 -14.93
CA PRO A 195 6.17 6.48 -13.88
C PRO A 195 6.20 7.14 -12.50
N LEU A 196 6.05 8.48 -12.42
CA LEU A 196 6.08 9.25 -11.17
C LEU A 196 4.68 9.65 -10.71
N GLY A 197 3.88 10.24 -11.61
CA GLY A 197 2.52 10.67 -11.33
C GLY A 197 1.48 9.56 -11.49
N GLY A 198 1.80 8.45 -12.14
CA GLY A 198 0.91 7.29 -12.28
C GLY A 198 -0.19 7.43 -13.34
N LYS A 199 -0.29 8.59 -14.01
CA LYS A 199 -1.30 8.87 -15.04
C LYS A 199 -1.07 7.98 -16.26
N ARG A 200 -1.99 7.05 -16.49
CA ARG A 200 -2.02 6.18 -17.68
C ARG A 200 -2.51 6.98 -18.88
N GLY A 201 -1.98 6.65 -20.06
CA GLY A 201 -2.26 7.37 -21.31
C GLY A 201 -1.40 8.60 -21.54
N ARG A 202 -0.67 9.09 -20.53
CA ARG A 202 0.44 10.03 -20.71
C ARG A 202 1.70 9.24 -21.08
N ILE A 203 2.19 9.45 -22.29
CA ILE A 203 3.47 8.89 -22.74
C ILE A 203 4.59 9.78 -22.23
N VAL A 204 5.62 9.18 -21.65
CA VAL A 204 6.83 9.87 -21.21
C VAL A 204 8.01 9.29 -21.98
N ILE A 205 8.84 10.14 -22.58
CA ILE A 205 9.98 9.75 -23.41
C ILE A 205 11.22 10.44 -22.88
N ASP A 206 12.22 9.65 -22.52
CA ASP A 206 13.56 10.13 -22.21
C ASP A 206 14.50 9.79 -23.37
N ALA A 207 15.21 10.78 -23.93
CA ALA A 207 16.04 10.63 -25.11
C ALA A 207 17.46 11.16 -24.92
N SER A 208 18.45 10.46 -25.48
CA SER A 208 19.85 10.91 -25.55
C SER A 208 20.49 10.56 -26.90
N PHE A 209 21.66 11.13 -27.17
CA PHE A 209 22.44 10.84 -28.38
C PHE A 209 23.26 9.55 -28.24
N GLY A 210 23.41 8.82 -29.34
CA GLY A 210 24.19 7.58 -29.40
C GLY A 210 23.48 6.39 -28.76
N LEU A 211 24.25 5.51 -28.13
CA LEU A 211 23.79 4.27 -27.50
C LEU A 211 23.08 4.50 -26.17
N GLY A 212 22.06 3.69 -25.89
CA GLY A 212 21.20 3.83 -24.70
C GLY A 212 21.91 3.49 -23.37
N GLU A 213 23.11 2.91 -23.43
CA GLU A 213 23.93 2.57 -22.27
C GLU A 213 24.18 3.78 -21.35
N ALA A 214 24.39 4.98 -21.92
CA ALA A 214 24.63 6.19 -21.15
C ALA A 214 23.43 6.60 -20.28
N LEU A 215 22.22 6.41 -20.81
CA LEU A 215 20.96 6.74 -20.15
C LEU A 215 20.65 5.72 -19.06
N VAL A 216 20.72 4.42 -19.39
CA VAL A 216 20.41 3.34 -18.44
C VAL A 216 21.40 3.28 -17.27
N SER A 217 22.65 3.70 -17.48
CA SER A 217 23.66 3.82 -16.42
C SER A 217 23.62 5.14 -15.65
N GLY A 218 22.72 6.07 -16.00
CA GLY A 218 22.58 7.37 -15.33
C GLY A 218 23.76 8.32 -15.53
N GLN A 219 24.56 8.14 -16.58
CA GLN A 219 25.75 8.97 -16.86
C GLN A 219 25.41 10.26 -17.61
N VAL A 220 24.20 10.39 -18.14
CA VAL A 220 23.72 11.54 -18.92
C VAL A 220 22.34 11.98 -18.44
N ASN A 221 22.08 13.29 -18.46
CA ASN A 221 20.74 13.82 -18.28
C ASN A 221 20.02 13.81 -19.64
N PRO A 222 18.98 12.97 -19.82
CA PRO A 222 18.27 12.90 -21.10
C PRO A 222 17.34 14.09 -21.29
N ASP A 223 17.01 14.37 -22.56
CA ASP A 223 15.84 15.19 -22.85
C ASP A 223 14.58 14.45 -22.40
N HIS A 224 13.63 15.21 -21.86
CA HIS A 224 12.38 14.69 -21.34
C HIS A 224 11.22 15.24 -22.16
N TYR A 225 10.40 14.35 -22.70
CA TYR A 225 9.22 14.69 -23.48
C TYR A 225 7.98 14.02 -22.89
N GLU A 226 6.89 14.79 -22.78
CA GLU A 226 5.59 14.26 -22.36
C GLU A 226 4.60 14.43 -23.51
N VAL A 227 3.87 13.36 -23.83
CA VAL A 227 2.77 13.37 -24.81
C VAL A 227 1.49 12.98 -24.10
N ASP A 228 0.56 13.93 -24.02
CA ASP A 228 -0.74 13.75 -23.35
C ASP A 228 -1.88 14.02 -24.36
N GLN A 229 -3.04 13.41 -24.13
CA GLN A 229 -4.24 13.78 -24.88
C GLN A 229 -4.88 15.01 -24.21
N GLY A 230 -4.80 16.15 -24.89
CA GLY A 230 -5.52 17.37 -24.54
C GLY A 230 -6.90 17.42 -25.20
N ILE A 231 -7.69 18.43 -24.80
CA ILE A 231 -9.02 18.70 -25.38
C ILE A 231 -8.93 19.00 -26.89
N ASP A 232 -7.82 19.58 -27.33
CA ASP A 232 -7.57 20.00 -28.72
C ASP A 232 -6.68 19.02 -29.52
N GLY A 233 -6.44 17.80 -28.99
CA GLY A 233 -5.56 16.80 -29.61
C GLY A 233 -4.30 16.51 -28.79
N GLU A 234 -3.31 15.88 -29.42
CA GLU A 234 -2.06 15.51 -28.73
C GLU A 234 -1.22 16.75 -28.42
N GLN A 235 -0.82 16.88 -27.15
CA GLN A 235 0.04 17.95 -26.69
C GLN A 235 1.41 17.39 -26.34
N VAL A 236 2.46 18.05 -26.86
CA VAL A 236 3.86 17.69 -26.58
C VAL A 236 4.48 18.76 -25.69
N GLN A 237 4.93 18.36 -24.49
CA GLN A 237 5.79 19.18 -23.64
C GLN A 237 7.23 18.70 -23.73
N ARG A 238 8.19 19.65 -23.66
CA ARG A 238 9.62 19.35 -23.81
C ARG A 238 10.44 20.03 -22.73
N THR A 239 11.36 19.27 -22.18
CA THR A 239 12.45 19.76 -21.34
C THR A 239 13.74 19.25 -21.96
N VAL A 240 14.53 20.17 -22.55
CA VAL A 240 15.83 19.84 -23.14
C VAL A 240 16.88 19.90 -22.04
N ALA A 241 17.61 18.81 -21.85
CA ALA A 241 18.65 18.71 -20.83
C ALA A 241 20.04 19.04 -21.39
N ASP A 242 20.94 19.35 -20.46
CA ASP A 242 22.37 19.49 -20.71
C ASP A 242 23.02 18.10 -20.85
N LYS A 243 23.19 17.65 -22.10
CA LYS A 243 23.75 16.35 -22.47
C LYS A 243 25.26 16.46 -22.69
N GLN A 244 26.05 16.33 -21.63
CA GLN A 244 27.51 16.53 -21.70
C GLN A 244 28.26 15.46 -22.50
N ILE A 245 27.75 14.23 -22.55
CA ILE A 245 28.43 13.08 -23.16
C ILE A 245 27.48 12.25 -24.01
N ALA A 246 28.04 11.45 -24.92
CA ALA A 246 27.37 10.35 -25.61
C ALA A 246 28.27 9.10 -25.62
N ILE A 247 27.65 7.92 -25.71
CA ILE A 247 28.36 6.65 -25.94
C ILE A 247 28.15 6.24 -27.39
N LEU A 248 29.25 5.99 -28.12
CA LEU A 248 29.24 5.64 -29.55
C LEU A 248 29.84 4.25 -29.78
N PRO A 249 29.40 3.51 -30.82
CA PRO A 249 29.99 2.24 -31.20
C PRO A 249 31.33 2.42 -31.93
N LEU A 250 32.31 1.55 -31.65
CA LEU A 250 33.58 1.48 -32.36
C LEU A 250 33.52 0.53 -33.58
N ALA A 251 34.21 0.88 -34.67
CA ALA A 251 34.19 0.10 -35.92
C ALA A 251 34.72 -1.35 -35.79
N GLY A 252 35.55 -1.64 -34.77
CA GLY A 252 36.11 -2.96 -34.48
C GLY A 252 35.41 -3.74 -33.36
N GLY A 253 34.30 -3.20 -32.84
CA GLY A 253 33.61 -3.71 -31.65
C GLY A 253 33.94 -2.93 -30.38
N GLY A 254 33.02 -2.96 -29.41
CA GLY A 254 33.08 -2.17 -28.18
C GLY A 254 32.49 -0.75 -28.33
N THR A 255 32.57 0.03 -27.25
CA THR A 255 31.97 1.37 -27.16
C THR A 255 32.98 2.39 -26.66
N GLU A 256 32.78 3.66 -27.02
CA GLU A 256 33.58 4.77 -26.53
C GLU A 256 32.70 5.89 -25.98
N ARG A 257 33.19 6.57 -24.94
CA ARG A 257 32.57 7.75 -24.35
C ARG A 257 33.15 8.99 -25.02
N VAL A 258 32.28 9.82 -25.59
CA VAL A 258 32.66 11.04 -26.31
C VAL A 258 31.99 12.25 -25.65
N GLU A 259 32.73 13.32 -25.44
CA GLU A 259 32.18 14.61 -25.00
C GLU A 259 31.46 15.31 -26.16
N LEU A 260 30.26 15.80 -25.91
CA LEU A 260 29.46 16.49 -26.92
C LEU A 260 29.89 17.96 -27.02
N ASP A 261 29.94 18.47 -28.25
CA ASP A 261 30.12 19.91 -28.48
C ASP A 261 28.93 20.73 -27.94
N ASP A 262 29.15 22.03 -27.74
CA ASP A 262 28.16 22.93 -27.13
C ASP A 262 26.84 23.02 -27.94
N THR A 263 26.91 22.77 -29.25
CA THR A 263 25.74 22.80 -30.13
C THR A 263 24.85 21.58 -29.89
N ARG A 264 25.45 20.38 -29.90
CA ARG A 264 24.72 19.12 -29.66
C ARG A 264 24.26 18.99 -28.21
N ARG A 265 25.05 19.47 -27.26
CA ARG A 265 24.77 19.46 -25.82
C ARG A 265 23.41 20.07 -25.47
N HIS A 266 23.04 21.16 -26.15
CA HIS A 266 21.81 21.93 -25.92
C HIS A 266 20.75 21.73 -27.02
N ALA A 267 21.04 20.94 -28.07
CA ALA A 267 20.07 20.64 -29.10
C ALA A 267 19.04 19.61 -28.59
N PRO A 268 17.77 19.70 -29.05
CA PRO A 268 16.81 18.64 -28.82
C PRO A 268 17.24 17.36 -29.57
N VAL A 269 17.13 16.21 -28.89
CA VAL A 269 17.45 14.90 -29.49
C VAL A 269 16.44 14.50 -30.56
N LEU A 270 15.16 14.81 -30.33
CA LEU A 270 14.05 14.46 -31.22
C LEU A 270 13.25 15.70 -31.63
N ASP A 271 12.68 15.65 -32.83
CA ASP A 271 11.65 16.59 -33.30
C ASP A 271 10.24 16.08 -32.97
N ASP A 272 9.24 16.94 -33.17
CA ASP A 272 7.83 16.66 -32.90
C ASP A 272 7.34 15.40 -33.63
N ALA A 273 7.74 15.23 -34.88
CA ALA A 273 7.30 14.10 -35.71
C ALA A 273 7.78 12.77 -35.11
N ARG A 274 9.06 12.68 -34.72
CA ARG A 274 9.64 11.49 -34.09
C ARG A 274 9.08 11.25 -32.69
N ILE A 275 8.79 12.29 -31.92
CA ILE A 275 8.14 12.18 -30.60
C ILE A 275 6.74 11.55 -30.76
N LEU A 276 5.95 12.02 -31.72
CA LEU A 276 4.60 11.50 -31.97
C LEU A 276 4.64 10.08 -32.57
N GLU A 277 5.61 9.78 -33.44
CA GLU A 277 5.83 8.42 -33.96
C GLU A 277 6.13 7.43 -32.83
N LEU A 278 7.04 7.79 -31.91
CA LEU A 278 7.36 7.00 -30.73
C LEU A 278 6.14 6.82 -29.82
N ALA A 279 5.38 7.88 -29.56
CA ALA A 279 4.16 7.80 -28.75
C ALA A 279 3.13 6.85 -29.37
N ALA A 280 2.91 6.92 -30.69
CA ALA A 280 2.02 6.02 -31.40
C ALA A 280 2.49 4.56 -31.34
N LEU A 281 3.80 4.31 -31.46
CA LEU A 281 4.39 2.98 -31.29
C LEU A 281 4.18 2.46 -29.86
N GLY A 282 4.48 3.28 -28.85
CA GLY A 282 4.31 2.93 -27.43
C GLY A 282 2.88 2.50 -27.12
N ARG A 283 1.87 3.25 -27.59
CA ARG A 283 0.46 2.87 -27.41
C ARG A 283 0.10 1.56 -28.10
N ARG A 284 0.65 1.28 -29.29
CA ARG A 284 0.44 -0.01 -29.97
C ARG A 284 1.04 -1.17 -29.18
N ILE A 285 2.22 -0.98 -28.58
CA ILE A 285 2.89 -1.98 -27.74
C ILE A 285 2.06 -2.21 -26.46
N GLU A 286 1.63 -1.15 -25.77
CA GLU A 286 0.74 -1.25 -24.60
C GLU A 286 -0.57 -1.97 -24.94
N ALA A 287 -1.21 -1.63 -26.06
CA ALA A 287 -2.43 -2.30 -26.51
C ALA A 287 -2.20 -3.79 -26.81
N HIS A 288 -1.01 -4.16 -27.29
CA HIS A 288 -0.64 -5.55 -27.54
C HIS A 288 -0.46 -6.35 -26.25
N PHE A 289 0.20 -5.79 -25.24
CA PHE A 289 0.42 -6.45 -23.95
C PHE A 289 -0.75 -6.29 -22.96
N GLY A 290 -1.66 -5.35 -23.18
CA GLY A 290 -2.80 -5.04 -22.30
C GLY A 290 -2.43 -4.36 -20.98
N THR A 291 -1.17 -3.97 -20.79
CA THR A 291 -0.67 -3.33 -19.56
C THR A 291 0.36 -2.25 -19.91
N PRO A 292 0.52 -1.19 -19.09
CA PRO A 292 1.51 -0.15 -19.35
C PRO A 292 2.93 -0.70 -19.47
N GLN A 293 3.68 -0.20 -20.45
CA GLN A 293 4.99 -0.71 -20.83
C GLN A 293 6.09 0.35 -20.65
N ASP A 294 7.25 -0.13 -20.26
CA ASP A 294 8.56 0.52 -20.33
C ASP A 294 9.30 -0.09 -21.53
N VAL A 295 9.58 0.76 -22.53
CA VAL A 295 10.09 0.39 -23.85
C VAL A 295 11.43 1.07 -24.11
N GLU A 296 12.46 0.28 -24.36
CA GLU A 296 13.74 0.80 -24.87
C GLU A 296 13.70 0.86 -26.39
N TRP A 297 14.11 2.01 -26.95
CA TRP A 297 14.02 2.30 -28.38
C TRP A 297 15.29 2.96 -28.90
N CYS A 298 15.48 2.90 -30.22
CA CYS A 298 16.53 3.65 -30.89
C CYS A 298 16.19 3.99 -32.35
N PHE A 299 16.78 5.06 -32.88
CA PHE A 299 16.69 5.46 -34.28
C PHE A 299 18.02 5.26 -35.00
N GLU A 300 17.98 4.58 -36.15
CA GLU A 300 19.07 4.52 -37.12
C GLU A 300 18.61 5.18 -38.43
N GLY A 301 19.07 6.40 -38.66
CA GLY A 301 18.54 7.27 -39.71
C GLY A 301 17.10 7.68 -39.37
N ASP A 302 16.16 7.25 -40.21
CA ASP A 302 14.72 7.41 -39.99
C ASP A 302 14.04 6.11 -39.53
N ALA A 303 14.80 5.01 -39.38
CA ALA A 303 14.24 3.73 -38.95
C ALA A 303 14.19 3.66 -37.41
N LEU A 304 12.98 3.50 -36.87
CA LEU A 304 12.71 3.27 -35.46
C LEU A 304 12.78 1.78 -35.11
N PHE A 305 13.51 1.42 -34.06
CA PHE A 305 13.61 0.06 -33.55
C PHE A 305 13.24 -0.04 -32.07
N VAL A 306 12.62 -1.16 -31.68
CA VAL A 306 12.36 -1.53 -30.29
C VAL A 306 13.37 -2.57 -29.87
N VAL A 307 14.17 -2.27 -28.86
CA VAL A 307 15.23 -3.16 -28.37
C VAL A 307 14.86 -3.88 -27.08
N GLN A 308 13.82 -3.41 -26.38
CA GLN A 308 13.25 -4.07 -25.20
C GLN A 308 11.84 -3.55 -24.90
N SER A 309 10.99 -4.38 -24.28
CA SER A 309 9.73 -3.96 -23.65
C SER A 309 9.51 -4.77 -22.37
N ARG A 310 8.97 -4.13 -21.33
CA ARG A 310 8.58 -4.77 -20.07
C ARG A 310 7.40 -4.06 -19.41
N PRO A 311 6.57 -4.75 -18.62
CA PRO A 311 5.48 -4.09 -17.89
C PRO A 311 5.99 -3.15 -16.80
N ILE A 312 5.32 -2.00 -16.62
CA ILE A 312 5.60 -1.08 -15.51
C ILE A 312 4.97 -1.64 -14.22
N THR A 313 5.80 -2.14 -13.31
CA THR A 313 5.36 -2.82 -12.06
C THR A 313 5.26 -1.90 -10.85
N THR A 314 5.63 -0.62 -10.97
CA THR A 314 5.61 0.37 -9.89
C THR A 314 4.30 1.15 -9.80
N LEU A 315 3.44 1.06 -10.81
CA LEU A 315 2.18 1.79 -10.85
C LEU A 315 1.20 1.25 -9.81
N PHE A 316 0.55 2.15 -9.08
CA PHE A 316 -0.57 1.75 -8.23
C PHE A 316 -1.74 1.25 -9.11
N PRO A 317 -2.38 0.11 -8.78
CA PRO A 317 -3.49 -0.44 -9.56
C PRO A 317 -4.68 0.51 -9.64
N LEU A 318 -5.42 0.46 -10.75
CA LEU A 318 -6.69 1.19 -10.86
C LEU A 318 -7.81 0.47 -10.11
N PRO A 319 -8.89 1.18 -9.72
CA PRO A 319 -10.00 0.55 -9.05
C PRO A 319 -10.78 -0.38 -9.97
N GLU A 320 -11.14 -1.56 -9.45
CA GLU A 320 -11.87 -2.58 -10.19
C GLU A 320 -13.25 -2.06 -10.67
N HIS A 321 -13.59 -2.37 -11.92
CA HIS A 321 -14.89 -2.06 -12.53
C HIS A 321 -15.26 -0.56 -12.48
N ALA A 322 -14.28 0.34 -12.62
CA ALA A 322 -14.51 1.78 -12.64
C ALA A 322 -15.52 2.18 -13.74
N PRO A 323 -16.54 3.01 -13.42
CA PRO A 323 -17.41 3.58 -14.45
C PRO A 323 -16.61 4.43 -15.44
N PRO A 324 -17.10 4.60 -16.68
CA PRO A 324 -16.43 5.43 -17.67
C PRO A 324 -16.40 6.92 -17.26
N GLY A 325 -15.51 7.66 -17.92
CA GLY A 325 -15.27 9.08 -17.70
C GLY A 325 -14.29 9.36 -16.55
N LEU A 326 -13.86 10.63 -16.43
CA LEU A 326 -12.92 11.01 -15.37
C LEU A 326 -13.59 10.94 -13.99
N ARG A 327 -12.99 10.18 -13.08
CA ARG A 327 -13.44 9.99 -11.69
C ARG A 327 -12.33 10.29 -10.71
N VAL A 328 -12.69 10.58 -9.48
CA VAL A 328 -11.77 10.81 -8.36
C VAL A 328 -12.05 9.81 -7.25
N TYR A 329 -10.98 9.26 -6.68
CA TYR A 329 -10.99 8.23 -5.67
C TYR A 329 -10.19 8.71 -4.46
N LEU A 330 -10.81 8.72 -3.27
CA LEU A 330 -10.12 9.07 -2.03
C LEU A 330 -9.82 7.81 -1.25
N SER A 331 -8.58 7.66 -0.80
CA SER A 331 -8.18 6.51 -0.01
C SER A 331 -8.92 6.48 1.33
N PHE A 332 -9.67 5.40 1.57
CA PHE A 332 -10.27 5.10 2.87
C PHE A 332 -9.19 4.85 3.94
N GLY A 333 -8.07 4.20 3.57
CA GLY A 333 -6.98 3.87 4.49
C GLY A 333 -6.36 5.10 5.14
N HIS A 334 -5.96 6.11 4.36
CA HIS A 334 -5.51 7.41 4.88
C HIS A 334 -6.53 8.07 5.83
N ALA A 335 -7.82 8.05 5.51
CA ALA A 335 -8.86 8.58 6.38
C ALA A 335 -9.06 7.76 7.67
N GLN A 336 -8.59 6.51 7.70
CA GLN A 336 -8.59 5.63 8.88
C GLN A 336 -7.22 5.51 9.54
N VAL A 337 -6.20 6.19 9.02
CA VAL A 337 -4.81 6.09 9.48
C VAL A 337 -4.36 4.62 9.52
N MET A 338 -4.61 3.88 8.43
CA MET A 338 -4.14 2.51 8.21
C MET A 338 -4.07 2.26 6.71
N THR A 339 -2.87 2.18 6.16
CA THR A 339 -2.60 2.19 4.70
C THR A 339 -2.14 0.84 4.16
N ASP A 340 -2.00 -0.17 5.02
CA ASP A 340 -1.63 -1.52 4.63
C ASP A 340 -2.62 -2.12 3.64
N ALA A 341 -2.13 -3.04 2.82
CA ALA A 341 -2.98 -3.89 2.01
C ALA A 341 -3.78 -4.86 2.90
N MET A 342 -5.10 -4.90 2.71
CA MET A 342 -6.00 -5.80 3.42
C MET A 342 -6.44 -6.97 2.54
N PRO A 343 -6.66 -8.16 3.10
CA PRO A 343 -7.12 -9.31 2.33
C PRO A 343 -8.61 -9.15 1.93
N ARG A 344 -9.05 -9.92 0.93
CA ARG A 344 -10.35 -9.71 0.25
C ARG A 344 -11.54 -9.74 1.18
N PHE A 345 -11.55 -10.63 2.17
CA PHE A 345 -12.62 -10.71 3.17
C PHE A 345 -12.78 -9.38 3.93
N ALA A 346 -11.66 -8.79 4.36
CA ALA A 346 -11.66 -7.54 5.12
C ALA A 346 -12.20 -6.36 4.29
N LEU A 347 -11.82 -6.29 3.01
CA LEU A 347 -12.33 -5.28 2.07
C LEU A 347 -13.85 -5.40 1.91
N ASP A 348 -14.33 -6.63 1.80
CA ASP A 348 -15.74 -6.98 1.65
C ASP A 348 -16.61 -6.61 2.86
N VAL A 349 -16.05 -6.71 4.08
CA VAL A 349 -16.74 -6.25 5.31
C VAL A 349 -17.05 -4.77 5.19
N TRP A 350 -16.06 -3.93 4.89
CA TRP A 350 -16.25 -2.49 4.80
C TRP A 350 -17.17 -2.07 3.67
N ARG A 351 -17.09 -2.75 2.50
CA ARG A 351 -18.03 -2.48 1.39
C ARG A 351 -19.48 -2.80 1.77
N ARG A 352 -19.73 -3.79 2.63
CA ARG A 352 -21.07 -4.10 3.16
C ARG A 352 -21.49 -3.13 4.27
N VAL A 353 -20.55 -2.69 5.12
CA VAL A 353 -20.82 -1.68 6.17
C VAL A 353 -21.20 -0.32 5.56
N PHE A 354 -20.61 0.06 4.44
CA PHE A 354 -20.84 1.38 3.84
C PHE A 354 -22.24 1.52 3.22
N PRO A 355 -23.05 2.53 3.62
CA PRO A 355 -24.50 2.56 3.36
C PRO A 355 -24.91 3.16 2.01
N VAL A 356 -23.96 3.56 1.17
CA VAL A 356 -24.24 4.33 -0.06
C VAL A 356 -24.08 3.44 -1.29
N ALA A 357 -24.97 3.63 -2.29
CA ALA A 357 -24.90 2.98 -3.60
C ALA A 357 -24.74 1.45 -3.53
N ARG A 358 -25.50 0.79 -2.64
CA ARG A 358 -25.49 -0.66 -2.47
C ARG A 358 -26.21 -1.38 -3.60
N ASP A 359 -25.68 -2.52 -4.00
CA ASP A 359 -26.34 -3.45 -4.90
C ASP A 359 -27.29 -4.41 -4.18
N GLN A 360 -27.82 -5.40 -4.91
CA GLN A 360 -28.75 -6.40 -4.40
C GLN A 360 -28.12 -7.33 -3.35
N ARG A 361 -26.79 -7.44 -3.32
CA ARG A 361 -26.02 -8.23 -2.34
C ARG A 361 -25.64 -7.39 -1.11
N GLY A 362 -26.07 -6.12 -1.07
CA GLY A 362 -25.74 -5.20 0.02
C GLY A 362 -24.32 -4.62 -0.06
N VAL A 363 -23.62 -4.80 -1.18
CA VAL A 363 -22.23 -4.32 -1.37
C VAL A 363 -22.24 -2.91 -1.96
N SER A 364 -21.54 -1.98 -1.32
CA SER A 364 -21.39 -0.61 -1.81
C SER A 364 -20.57 -0.54 -3.10
N ARG A 365 -21.13 0.10 -4.13
CA ARG A 365 -20.42 0.48 -5.37
C ARG A 365 -19.68 1.81 -5.25
N ALA A 366 -19.94 2.58 -4.19
CA ALA A 366 -19.23 3.81 -3.89
C ALA A 366 -17.87 3.52 -3.22
N MET A 367 -17.67 2.32 -2.67
CA MET A 367 -16.36 1.84 -2.21
C MET A 367 -15.77 0.89 -3.24
N ARG A 368 -14.60 1.27 -3.76
CA ARG A 368 -13.85 0.55 -4.78
C ARG A 368 -12.60 -0.07 -4.19
N ILE A 369 -12.16 -1.18 -4.77
CA ILE A 369 -10.93 -1.87 -4.39
C ILE A 369 -9.87 -1.54 -5.44
N ALA A 370 -8.69 -1.11 -4.98
CA ALA A 370 -7.51 -0.93 -5.80
C ALA A 370 -6.27 -1.33 -4.98
N GLY A 371 -5.46 -2.25 -5.50
CA GLY A 371 -4.24 -2.72 -4.83
C GLY A 371 -4.47 -3.23 -3.40
N ASN A 372 -5.54 -4.00 -3.16
CA ASN A 372 -5.97 -4.46 -1.83
C ASN A 372 -6.24 -3.34 -0.80
N ARG A 373 -6.60 -2.12 -1.25
CA ARG A 373 -7.07 -1.01 -0.42
C ARG A 373 -8.42 -0.52 -0.88
N LEU A 374 -9.13 0.16 0.02
CA LEU A 374 -10.44 0.75 -0.24
C LEU A 374 -10.32 2.22 -0.64
N PHE A 375 -11.08 2.60 -1.66
CA PHE A 375 -11.22 3.97 -2.12
C PHE A 375 -12.70 4.35 -2.20
N VAL A 376 -13.03 5.57 -1.78
CA VAL A 376 -14.38 6.12 -1.91
C VAL A 376 -14.47 6.92 -3.21
N ASP A 377 -15.57 6.76 -3.95
CA ASP A 377 -15.86 7.46 -5.20
C ASP A 377 -17.00 8.50 -5.01
N PRO A 378 -16.67 9.79 -4.79
CA PRO A 378 -17.63 10.88 -4.65
C PRO A 378 -17.93 11.56 -5.99
N SER A 379 -17.45 11.06 -7.12
CA SER A 379 -17.37 11.82 -8.38
C SER A 379 -18.73 12.38 -8.81
N ASP A 380 -19.78 11.56 -8.72
CA ASP A 380 -21.14 11.96 -9.10
C ASP A 380 -21.67 13.11 -8.21
N LEU A 381 -21.27 13.16 -6.93
CA LEU A 381 -21.62 14.24 -6.01
C LEU A 381 -20.81 15.50 -6.34
N LEU A 382 -19.52 15.37 -6.63
CA LEU A 382 -18.65 16.50 -6.96
C LEU A 382 -19.03 17.19 -8.27
N ARG A 383 -19.66 16.48 -9.21
CA ARG A 383 -20.22 17.07 -10.45
C ARG A 383 -21.42 18.00 -10.22
N LEU A 384 -22.00 18.01 -9.01
CA LEU A 384 -23.04 18.97 -8.63
C LEU A 384 -22.38 20.29 -8.18
N PRO A 385 -22.66 21.45 -8.82
CA PRO A 385 -21.96 22.71 -8.53
C PRO A 385 -21.98 23.12 -7.05
N ALA A 386 -23.11 22.92 -6.37
CA ALA A 386 -23.23 23.23 -4.95
C ALA A 386 -22.34 22.34 -4.06
N LEU A 387 -22.06 21.11 -4.47
CA LEU A 387 -21.24 20.16 -3.72
C LEU A 387 -19.77 20.18 -4.14
N ALA A 388 -19.45 20.55 -5.38
CA ALA A 388 -18.08 20.71 -5.89
C ALA A 388 -17.22 21.57 -4.94
N THR A 389 -17.80 22.64 -4.37
CA THR A 389 -17.09 23.52 -3.43
C THR A 389 -17.27 23.15 -1.95
N ARG A 390 -18.36 22.44 -1.60
CA ARG A 390 -18.72 22.18 -0.19
C ARG A 390 -18.14 20.86 0.31
N LEU A 391 -18.14 19.82 -0.52
CA LEU A 391 -17.67 18.50 -0.14
C LEU A 391 -16.16 18.49 0.18
N PRO A 392 -15.27 19.12 -0.63
CA PRO A 392 -13.86 19.23 -0.25
C PRO A 392 -13.65 19.91 1.11
N LYS A 393 -14.36 21.02 1.38
CA LYS A 393 -14.31 21.73 2.68
C LYS A 393 -14.79 20.88 3.86
N LEU A 394 -15.65 19.89 3.64
CA LEU A 394 -16.06 18.95 4.69
C LEU A 394 -14.97 17.89 4.93
N LEU A 395 -14.27 17.47 3.87
CA LEU A 395 -13.18 16.51 3.95
C LEU A 395 -11.96 17.06 4.70
N SER A 396 -11.75 18.38 4.69
CA SER A 396 -10.63 19.01 5.41
C SER A 396 -10.64 18.81 6.93
N ILE A 397 -11.79 18.38 7.48
CA ILE A 397 -11.91 18.01 8.90
C ILE A 397 -11.17 16.69 9.17
N ALA A 398 -11.18 15.77 8.20
CA ALA A 398 -10.53 14.47 8.31
C ALA A 398 -9.09 14.51 7.76
N ASP A 399 -8.90 15.11 6.58
CA ASP A 399 -7.58 15.18 5.91
C ASP A 399 -7.51 16.41 4.98
N ARG A 400 -6.54 17.30 5.23
CA ARG A 400 -6.36 18.55 4.47
C ARG A 400 -5.81 18.32 3.06
N GLU A 401 -4.92 17.35 2.89
CA GLU A 401 -4.31 17.05 1.60
C GLU A 401 -5.33 16.40 0.67
N ILE A 402 -6.14 15.47 1.18
CA ILE A 402 -7.27 14.91 0.46
C ILE A 402 -8.25 16.02 0.03
N SER A 403 -8.57 16.95 0.94
CA SER A 403 -9.42 18.10 0.61
C SER A 403 -8.83 18.93 -0.54
N ALA A 404 -7.55 19.28 -0.47
CA ALA A 404 -6.88 20.09 -1.49
C ALA A 404 -6.82 19.38 -2.85
N ALA A 405 -6.44 18.11 -2.87
CA ALA A 405 -6.38 17.29 -4.08
C ALA A 405 -7.76 17.11 -4.72
N VAL A 406 -8.80 16.81 -3.94
CA VAL A 406 -10.17 16.70 -4.48
C VAL A 406 -10.67 18.04 -5.02
N ALA A 407 -10.38 19.14 -4.33
CA ALA A 407 -10.75 20.47 -4.81
C ALA A 407 -10.04 20.82 -6.14
N ALA A 408 -8.78 20.41 -6.31
CA ALA A 408 -8.03 20.61 -7.55
C ALA A 408 -8.65 19.83 -8.72
N VAL A 409 -8.99 18.55 -8.52
CA VAL A 409 -9.64 17.73 -9.57
C VAL A 409 -11.03 18.23 -9.90
N ALA A 410 -11.84 18.60 -8.90
CA ALA A 410 -13.21 19.06 -9.10
C ALA A 410 -13.31 20.37 -9.92
N GLN A 411 -12.22 21.14 -10.02
CA GLN A 411 -12.13 22.37 -10.80
C GLN A 411 -11.64 22.15 -12.24
N ARG A 412 -11.20 20.94 -12.60
CA ARG A 412 -10.70 20.66 -13.95
C ARG A 412 -11.84 20.71 -14.98
N PRO A 413 -11.64 21.36 -16.14
CA PRO A 413 -12.65 21.39 -17.20
C PRO A 413 -13.09 20.00 -17.65
N GLU A 414 -12.15 19.06 -17.81
CA GLU A 414 -12.47 17.69 -18.21
C GLU A 414 -13.35 16.95 -17.18
N PHE A 415 -13.22 17.24 -15.89
CA PHE A 415 -14.05 16.66 -14.84
C PHE A 415 -15.46 17.30 -14.80
N ALA A 416 -15.52 18.62 -14.95
CA ALA A 416 -16.77 19.37 -14.86
C ALA A 416 -17.68 19.21 -16.10
N GLY A 417 -17.08 18.92 -17.26
CA GLY A 417 -17.79 18.68 -18.53
C GLY A 417 -18.52 17.34 -18.62
N GLU A 418 -18.21 16.41 -17.71
CA GLU A 418 -18.82 15.07 -17.68
C GLU A 418 -20.33 15.09 -17.33
N PRO A 419 -21.14 14.13 -17.83
CA PRO A 419 -22.55 14.07 -17.54
C PRO A 419 -22.86 13.97 -16.04
N ARG A 420 -23.98 14.57 -15.64
CA ARG A 420 -24.50 14.53 -14.27
C ARG A 420 -25.50 13.38 -14.12
N PRO A 421 -25.12 12.22 -13.54
CA PRO A 421 -26.02 11.07 -13.43
C PRO A 421 -27.09 11.27 -12.33
N ILE A 422 -26.89 12.23 -11.43
CA ILE A 422 -27.78 12.53 -10.31
C ILE A 422 -28.18 13.99 -10.29
N SER A 423 -29.38 14.29 -9.80
CA SER A 423 -29.88 15.65 -9.61
C SER A 423 -29.91 16.01 -8.12
N LEU A 424 -29.73 17.30 -7.81
CA LEU A 424 -29.79 17.79 -6.43
C LEU A 424 -31.14 17.46 -5.77
N GLY A 425 -32.25 17.55 -6.51
CA GLY A 425 -33.58 17.16 -6.02
C GLY A 425 -33.68 15.69 -5.63
N ARG A 426 -33.05 14.77 -6.37
CA ARG A 426 -33.00 13.34 -6.03
C ARG A 426 -32.18 13.12 -4.74
N VAL A 427 -31.03 13.80 -4.61
CA VAL A 427 -30.20 13.74 -3.38
C VAL A 427 -30.98 14.23 -2.17
N VAL A 428 -31.63 15.40 -2.29
CA VAL A 428 -32.45 15.98 -1.20
C VAL A 428 -33.64 15.07 -0.84
N ARG A 429 -34.29 14.43 -1.82
CA ARG A 429 -35.40 13.51 -1.56
C ARG A 429 -34.97 12.25 -0.80
N ILE A 430 -33.79 11.71 -1.12
CA ILE A 430 -33.25 10.50 -0.47
C ILE A 430 -32.66 10.82 0.90
N ALA A 431 -31.79 11.82 0.99
CA ALA A 431 -31.04 12.14 2.21
C ALA A 431 -31.78 13.11 3.14
N GLY A 432 -32.75 13.88 2.64
CA GLY A 432 -33.45 14.94 3.37
C GLY A 432 -34.18 14.47 4.64
N PRO A 433 -34.99 13.39 4.61
CA PRO A 433 -35.65 12.88 5.81
C PRO A 433 -34.67 12.39 6.89
N PHE A 434 -33.54 11.82 6.46
CA PHE A 434 -32.47 11.42 7.38
C PHE A 434 -31.79 12.66 7.99
N ALA A 435 -31.41 13.63 7.16
CA ALA A 435 -30.76 14.87 7.58
C ALA A 435 -31.64 15.72 8.52
N SER A 436 -32.96 15.80 8.27
CA SER A 436 -33.88 16.54 9.13
C SER A 436 -34.05 15.88 10.51
N ARG A 437 -34.21 14.55 10.56
CA ARG A 437 -34.22 13.79 11.83
C ARG A 437 -32.92 13.97 12.59
N MET A 438 -31.78 13.94 11.90
CA MET A 438 -30.47 14.17 12.49
C MET A 438 -30.37 15.58 13.07
N LEU A 439 -30.78 16.62 12.33
CA LEU A 439 -30.75 18.00 12.79
C LEU A 439 -31.62 18.22 14.03
N VAL A 440 -32.84 17.68 14.05
CA VAL A 440 -33.73 17.78 15.23
C VAL A 440 -33.08 17.13 16.46
N ARG A 441 -32.48 15.94 16.30
CA ARG A 441 -31.77 15.27 17.39
C ARG A 441 -30.54 16.03 17.87
N ILE A 442 -29.76 16.61 16.95
CA ILE A 442 -28.60 17.44 17.28
C ILE A 442 -29.04 18.64 18.13
N VAL A 443 -30.01 19.42 17.64
CA VAL A 443 -30.51 20.62 18.33
C VAL A 443 -31.08 20.25 19.69
N TRP A 444 -31.86 19.17 19.77
CA TRP A 444 -32.44 18.70 21.02
C TRP A 444 -31.37 18.28 22.04
N ARG A 445 -30.34 17.54 21.60
CA ARG A 445 -29.22 17.11 22.47
C ARG A 445 -28.39 18.28 22.99
N VAL A 446 -28.15 19.27 22.13
CA VAL A 446 -27.33 20.45 22.48
C VAL A 446 -28.07 21.39 23.42
N LEU A 447 -29.38 21.61 23.23
CA LEU A 447 -30.12 22.63 23.98
C LEU A 447 -30.92 22.07 25.15
N PHE A 448 -31.54 20.89 25.02
CA PHE A 448 -32.55 20.41 25.98
C PHE A 448 -32.20 19.11 26.71
N ALA A 449 -31.36 18.24 26.14
CA ALA A 449 -31.04 16.95 26.77
C ALA A 449 -30.18 17.08 28.03
N ASP A 450 -30.41 16.20 29.01
CA ASP A 450 -29.53 15.99 30.15
C ASP A 450 -28.24 15.29 29.68
N THR A 451 -27.19 16.08 29.51
CA THR A 451 -25.91 15.64 28.95
C THR A 451 -25.21 14.59 29.81
N GLY A 452 -25.46 14.56 31.12
CA GLY A 452 -24.85 13.57 32.02
C GLY A 452 -25.35 12.14 31.77
N LYS A 453 -26.57 11.99 31.23
CA LYS A 453 -27.20 10.69 30.97
C LYS A 453 -26.91 10.12 29.59
N ILE A 454 -26.42 10.93 28.66
CA ILE A 454 -26.24 10.52 27.25
C ILE A 454 -25.18 9.43 27.11
N GLY A 455 -24.06 9.53 27.83
CA GLY A 455 -23.00 8.51 27.79
C GLY A 455 -23.49 7.14 28.28
N PRO A 456 -24.01 7.02 29.53
CA PRO A 456 -24.60 5.79 30.04
C PRO A 456 -25.69 5.21 29.13
N TRP A 457 -26.64 6.03 28.70
CA TRP A 457 -27.72 5.60 27.82
C TRP A 457 -27.20 5.10 26.46
N THR A 458 -26.20 5.77 25.88
CA THR A 458 -25.60 5.33 24.60
C THR A 458 -24.96 3.95 24.76
N ARG A 459 -24.21 3.71 25.85
CA ARG A 459 -23.63 2.39 26.13
C ARG A 459 -24.69 1.32 26.31
N GLU A 460 -25.69 1.57 27.17
CA GLU A 460 -26.78 0.62 27.41
C GLU A 460 -27.49 0.20 26.12
N VAL A 461 -27.77 1.14 25.21
CA VAL A 461 -28.39 0.83 23.92
C VAL A 461 -27.46 0.01 23.02
N LEU A 462 -26.17 0.34 22.97
CA LEU A 462 -25.19 -0.40 22.17
C LEU A 462 -24.97 -1.83 22.70
N ASP A 463 -24.93 -2.00 24.02
CA ASP A 463 -24.80 -3.31 24.66
C ASP A 463 -26.06 -4.17 24.46
N ALA A 464 -27.25 -3.55 24.56
CA ALA A 464 -28.51 -4.24 24.29
C ALA A 464 -28.62 -4.70 22.82
N ASP A 465 -28.12 -3.91 21.87
CA ASP A 465 -28.08 -4.27 20.44
C ASP A 465 -27.15 -5.47 20.19
N LEU A 466 -25.96 -5.48 20.81
CA LEU A 466 -25.03 -6.61 20.68
C LEU A 466 -25.59 -7.87 21.35
N ALA A 467 -26.15 -7.75 22.56
CA ALA A 467 -26.78 -8.87 23.25
C ALA A 467 -27.99 -9.44 22.49
N ALA A 468 -28.72 -8.60 21.75
CA ALA A 468 -29.80 -9.06 20.88
C ALA A 468 -29.26 -9.87 19.69
N LEU A 469 -28.16 -9.42 19.08
CA LEU A 469 -27.47 -10.19 18.04
C LEU A 469 -26.98 -11.54 18.59
N ASP A 470 -26.32 -11.56 19.75
CA ASP A 470 -25.81 -12.80 20.36
C ASP A 470 -26.94 -13.80 20.64
N ARG A 471 -28.12 -13.34 21.13
CA ARG A 471 -29.31 -14.20 21.29
C ARG A 471 -29.84 -14.73 19.97
N GLU A 472 -29.86 -13.91 18.93
CA GLU A 472 -30.29 -14.33 17.59
C GLU A 472 -29.34 -15.39 17.03
N LEU A 473 -28.03 -15.18 17.12
CA LEU A 473 -27.01 -16.13 16.67
C LEU A 473 -27.08 -17.46 17.43
N ALA A 474 -27.32 -17.42 18.74
CA ALA A 474 -27.49 -18.63 19.56
C ALA A 474 -28.70 -19.47 19.14
N SER A 475 -29.72 -18.86 18.53
CA SER A 475 -30.92 -19.58 18.05
C SER A 475 -30.71 -20.31 16.71
N LEU A 476 -29.62 -20.05 16.00
CA LEU A 476 -29.33 -20.64 14.70
C LEU A 476 -28.58 -21.98 14.84
N ALA A 477 -28.96 -22.93 13.99
CA ALA A 477 -28.57 -24.34 14.10
C ALA A 477 -27.08 -24.60 13.87
N ASP A 478 -26.45 -23.92 12.91
CA ASP A 478 -25.07 -24.17 12.52
C ASP A 478 -24.24 -22.89 12.35
N THR A 479 -22.91 -23.05 12.31
CA THR A 479 -21.94 -21.96 12.19
C THR A 479 -22.11 -21.16 10.90
N ARG A 480 -22.48 -21.82 9.79
CA ARG A 480 -22.66 -21.16 8.49
C ARG A 480 -23.88 -20.24 8.52
N ALA A 481 -25.00 -20.70 9.08
CA ALA A 481 -26.20 -19.89 9.27
C ALA A 481 -25.91 -18.66 10.15
N ARG A 482 -25.13 -18.83 11.23
CA ARG A 482 -24.68 -17.72 12.09
C ARG A 482 -23.79 -16.72 11.33
N LEU A 483 -22.88 -17.23 10.51
CA LEU A 483 -22.00 -16.40 9.68
C LEU A 483 -22.80 -15.59 8.65
N VAL A 484 -23.69 -16.24 7.88
CA VAL A 484 -24.60 -15.59 6.94
C VAL A 484 -25.38 -14.49 7.63
N ARG A 485 -25.99 -14.81 8.78
CA ARG A 485 -26.79 -13.84 9.53
C ARG A 485 -25.97 -12.64 9.97
N THR A 486 -24.76 -12.87 10.49
CA THR A 486 -23.86 -11.78 10.90
C THR A 486 -23.50 -10.88 9.71
N VAL A 487 -23.22 -11.47 8.54
CA VAL A 487 -22.92 -10.72 7.30
C VAL A 487 -24.10 -9.83 6.88
N GLU A 488 -25.34 -10.34 6.95
CA GLU A 488 -26.54 -9.56 6.63
C GLU A 488 -26.70 -8.33 7.54
N THR A 489 -26.29 -8.43 8.81
CA THR A 489 -26.40 -7.30 9.75
C THR A 489 -25.42 -6.17 9.47
N LEU A 490 -24.28 -6.43 8.81
CA LEU A 490 -23.26 -5.41 8.49
C LEU A 490 -23.88 -4.21 7.77
N GLY A 491 -24.83 -4.49 6.87
CA GLY A 491 -25.53 -3.46 6.12
C GLY A 491 -26.32 -2.49 7.01
N GLY A 492 -26.93 -2.99 8.08
CA GLY A 492 -27.72 -2.17 9.01
C GLY A 492 -26.90 -1.41 10.03
N LEU A 493 -25.62 -1.77 10.20
CA LEU A 493 -24.80 -1.34 11.32
C LEU A 493 -24.51 0.16 11.30
N LEU A 494 -23.92 0.68 10.21
CA LEU A 494 -23.55 2.10 10.14
C LEU A 494 -24.78 3.02 10.23
N PRO A 495 -25.93 2.78 9.55
CA PRO A 495 -27.14 3.58 9.73
C PRO A 495 -27.68 3.59 11.17
N ARG A 496 -27.70 2.43 11.86
CA ARG A 496 -28.17 2.34 13.25
C ARG A 496 -27.27 3.13 14.19
N VAL A 497 -25.96 2.90 14.10
CA VAL A 497 -24.94 3.62 14.88
C VAL A 497 -24.97 5.12 14.56
N ALA A 498 -25.12 5.49 13.28
CA ALA A 498 -25.22 6.87 12.86
C ALA A 498 -26.47 7.54 13.41
N LEU A 499 -27.60 6.85 13.55
CA LEU A 499 -28.80 7.43 14.11
C LEU A 499 -28.71 7.59 15.66
N LEU A 500 -27.96 6.71 16.32
CA LEU A 500 -27.79 6.69 17.77
C LEU A 500 -26.71 7.65 18.27
N ALA A 501 -25.49 7.54 17.76
CA ALA A 501 -24.31 8.21 18.31
C ALA A 501 -23.91 9.47 17.54
N MET A 502 -24.03 9.51 16.20
CA MET A 502 -23.59 10.68 15.41
C MET A 502 -24.30 12.00 15.75
N PRO A 503 -25.58 12.05 16.17
CA PRO A 503 -26.17 13.31 16.61
C PRO A 503 -25.50 13.87 17.87
N SER A 504 -24.92 13.02 18.72
CA SER A 504 -24.10 13.46 19.84
C SER A 504 -22.80 14.04 19.31
N VAL A 505 -22.05 13.29 18.50
CA VAL A 505 -20.76 13.76 17.96
C VAL A 505 -20.92 15.09 17.20
N ALA A 506 -21.89 15.16 16.28
CA ALA A 506 -22.21 16.37 15.53
C ALA A 506 -22.67 17.53 16.44
N GLY A 507 -23.46 17.25 17.48
CA GLY A 507 -23.84 18.23 18.48
C GLY A 507 -22.67 18.76 19.29
N GLY A 508 -21.72 17.89 19.64
CA GLY A 508 -20.47 18.26 20.33
C GLY A 508 -19.61 19.17 19.46
N VAL A 509 -19.37 18.81 18.20
CA VAL A 509 -18.63 19.62 17.22
C VAL A 509 -19.33 20.97 16.97
N LEU A 510 -20.66 20.96 16.80
CA LEU A 510 -21.44 22.19 16.61
C LEU A 510 -21.32 23.11 17.82
N SER A 511 -21.41 22.56 19.02
CA SER A 511 -21.27 23.31 20.27
C SER A 511 -19.88 23.96 20.37
N GLY A 512 -18.82 23.22 20.03
CA GLY A 512 -17.45 23.74 19.98
C GLY A 512 -17.30 24.89 18.98
N LYS A 513 -17.80 24.73 17.75
CA LYS A 513 -17.76 25.79 16.72
C LYS A 513 -18.53 27.04 17.13
N LEU A 514 -19.71 26.88 17.75
CA LEU A 514 -20.48 28.01 18.26
C LEU A 514 -19.75 28.73 19.40
N LEU A 515 -19.05 28.00 20.29
CA LEU A 515 -18.21 28.59 21.34
C LEU A 515 -17.08 29.42 20.75
N THR A 516 -16.33 28.87 19.77
CA THR A 516 -15.25 29.58 19.09
C THR A 516 -15.74 30.89 18.46
N GLY A 517 -16.91 30.86 17.81
CA GLY A 517 -17.51 32.06 17.20
C GLY A 517 -18.03 33.08 18.22
N LEU A 518 -18.69 32.63 19.29
CA LEU A 518 -19.26 33.52 20.32
C LEU A 518 -18.17 34.21 21.16
N LEU A 519 -17.02 33.55 21.34
CA LEU A 519 -15.94 33.97 22.21
C LEU A 519 -14.70 34.43 21.45
N THR A 520 -14.80 34.62 20.13
CA THR A 520 -13.70 35.14 19.31
C THR A 520 -13.13 36.42 19.93
N GLY A 521 -11.82 36.44 20.17
CA GLY A 521 -11.09 37.57 20.78
C GLY A 521 -11.32 37.76 22.29
N ARG A 522 -12.02 36.85 22.97
CA ARG A 522 -12.27 36.89 24.44
C ARG A 522 -11.63 35.74 25.22
N VAL A 523 -11.35 34.65 24.52
CA VAL A 523 -10.61 33.49 25.05
C VAL A 523 -9.55 33.10 24.03
N ASP A 524 -8.41 32.64 24.52
CA ASP A 524 -7.37 32.08 23.67
C ASP A 524 -7.72 30.63 23.25
N ALA A 525 -6.89 30.08 22.34
CA ALA A 525 -7.06 28.72 21.85
C ALA A 525 -6.82 27.66 22.95
N GLU A 526 -5.96 27.94 23.92
CA GLU A 526 -5.62 27.00 25.00
C GLU A 526 -6.80 26.83 25.97
N GLN A 527 -7.46 27.93 26.33
CA GLN A 527 -8.66 27.94 27.17
C GLN A 527 -9.82 27.16 26.55
N LEU A 528 -9.98 27.25 25.23
CA LEU A 528 -10.96 26.43 24.51
C LEU A 528 -10.54 24.96 24.44
N ALA A 529 -9.26 24.68 24.16
CA ALA A 529 -8.72 23.33 24.12
C ALA A 529 -8.76 22.63 25.49
N ALA A 530 -8.75 23.37 26.60
CA ALA A 530 -8.93 22.82 27.94
C ALA A 530 -10.29 22.12 28.11
N LEU A 531 -11.32 22.49 27.33
CA LEU A 531 -12.60 21.78 27.34
C LEU A 531 -12.49 20.34 26.84
N ASP A 532 -11.48 20.00 26.05
CA ASP A 532 -11.26 18.64 25.54
C ASP A 532 -10.49 17.75 26.54
N ARG A 533 -10.04 18.29 27.68
CA ARG A 533 -9.30 17.51 28.70
C ARG A 533 -10.24 16.66 29.54
N GLY A 534 -9.90 15.38 29.69
CA GLY A 534 -10.66 14.43 30.53
C GLY A 534 -12.13 14.31 30.12
N LEU A 535 -12.41 13.99 28.87
CA LEU A 535 -13.79 13.85 28.38
C LEU A 535 -14.51 12.66 29.07
N PRO A 536 -15.63 12.88 29.76
CA PRO A 536 -16.32 11.81 30.49
C PRO A 536 -17.04 10.85 29.54
N GLY A 537 -16.91 9.55 29.80
CA GLY A 537 -17.63 8.52 29.05
C GLY A 537 -17.00 8.13 27.70
N ASN A 538 -15.78 8.57 27.40
CA ASN A 538 -15.03 8.09 26.23
C ASN A 538 -14.61 6.62 26.45
N VAL A 539 -14.97 5.74 25.50
CA VAL A 539 -14.72 4.30 25.61
C VAL A 539 -13.26 3.92 25.44
N THR A 540 -12.51 4.61 24.56
CA THR A 540 -11.07 4.37 24.40
C THR A 540 -10.32 4.77 25.67
N THR A 541 -10.71 5.88 26.31
CA THR A 541 -10.11 6.26 27.60
C THR A 541 -10.40 5.24 28.70
N GLN A 542 -11.59 4.64 28.72
CA GLN A 542 -11.91 3.58 29.70
C GLN A 542 -11.04 2.34 29.49
N MET A 543 -10.81 1.97 28.23
CA MET A 543 -9.90 0.89 27.87
C MET A 543 -8.46 1.18 28.34
N ASP A 544 -7.92 2.38 28.05
CA ASP A 544 -6.56 2.75 28.46
C ASP A 544 -6.40 2.73 29.99
N LEU A 545 -7.42 3.19 30.72
CA LEU A 545 -7.45 3.13 32.19
C LEU A 545 -7.46 1.68 32.71
N ALA A 546 -8.23 0.79 32.09
CA ALA A 546 -8.29 -0.61 32.48
C ALA A 546 -6.96 -1.34 32.20
N ILE A 547 -6.27 -0.99 31.10
CA ILE A 547 -4.90 -1.46 30.83
C ILE A 547 -3.94 -0.98 31.92
N GLY A 548 -4.06 0.29 32.34
CA GLY A 548 -3.29 0.85 33.45
C GLY A 548 -3.50 0.06 34.76
N ASP A 549 -4.75 -0.25 35.10
CA ASP A 549 -5.09 -1.06 36.28
C ASP A 549 -4.46 -2.47 36.20
N LEU A 550 -4.50 -3.12 35.03
CA LEU A 550 -3.86 -4.43 34.80
C LEU A 550 -2.34 -4.34 34.98
N ALA A 551 -1.70 -3.28 34.48
CA ALA A 551 -0.28 -3.07 34.63
C ALA A 551 0.14 -2.80 36.08
N GLU A 552 -0.66 -2.06 36.84
CA GLU A 552 -0.45 -1.85 38.28
C GLU A 552 -0.59 -3.15 39.08
N GLN A 553 -1.62 -3.95 38.79
CA GLN A 553 -1.79 -5.27 39.39
C GLN A 553 -0.62 -6.21 39.05
N ALA A 554 -0.20 -6.26 37.79
CA ALA A 554 0.96 -7.05 37.38
C ALA A 554 2.24 -6.58 38.09
N ARG A 555 2.42 -5.27 38.28
CA ARG A 555 3.58 -4.69 39.01
C ARG A 555 3.56 -5.04 40.50
N ALA A 556 2.38 -5.17 41.10
CA ALA A 556 2.21 -5.50 42.52
C ALA A 556 2.55 -6.97 42.84
N ILE A 557 2.63 -7.85 41.83
CA ILE A 557 2.96 -9.28 41.98
C ILE A 557 4.38 -9.52 41.44
N PRO A 558 5.43 -9.65 42.29
CA PRO A 558 6.81 -9.70 41.84
C PRO A 558 7.13 -10.80 40.83
N SER A 559 6.63 -12.02 41.04
CA SER A 559 6.86 -13.17 40.15
C SER A 559 6.27 -12.96 38.74
N VAL A 560 5.08 -12.35 38.67
CA VAL A 560 4.44 -11.96 37.41
C VAL A 560 5.25 -10.86 36.71
N ALA A 561 5.64 -9.82 37.45
CA ALA A 561 6.40 -8.71 36.87
C ALA A 561 7.77 -9.15 36.34
N GLU A 562 8.47 -10.05 37.06
CA GLU A 562 9.73 -10.64 36.59
C GLU A 562 9.53 -11.48 35.33
N ARG A 563 8.52 -12.36 35.32
CA ARG A 563 8.20 -13.19 34.14
C ARG A 563 7.90 -12.36 32.91
N LEU A 564 7.01 -11.37 33.03
CA LEU A 564 6.62 -10.51 31.90
C LEU A 564 7.78 -9.65 31.38
N ARG A 565 8.73 -9.24 32.23
CA ARG A 565 9.92 -8.50 31.78
C ARG A 565 10.92 -9.39 31.05
N ALA A 566 11.10 -10.62 31.51
CA ALA A 566 12.05 -11.58 30.96
C ALA A 566 11.65 -12.04 29.55
N GLU A 567 10.35 -12.27 29.31
CA GLU A 567 9.86 -12.72 28.02
C GLU A 567 9.76 -11.57 27.02
N SER A 568 10.25 -11.79 25.80
CA SER A 568 10.10 -10.81 24.70
C SER A 568 8.68 -10.80 24.14
N ARG A 569 8.00 -11.95 24.14
CA ARG A 569 6.62 -12.15 23.66
C ARG A 569 5.80 -12.93 24.71
N PRO A 570 5.35 -12.27 25.79
CA PRO A 570 4.60 -12.94 26.85
C PRO A 570 3.26 -13.50 26.35
N SER A 571 2.86 -14.62 26.93
CA SER A 571 1.65 -15.37 26.65
C SER A 571 0.88 -15.68 27.94
N LEU A 572 -0.38 -16.11 27.82
CA LEU A 572 -1.17 -16.53 28.99
C LEU A 572 -0.54 -17.73 29.72
N ALA A 573 0.07 -18.66 28.97
CA ALA A 573 0.72 -19.84 29.54
C ALA A 573 1.85 -19.46 30.52
N ASP A 574 2.51 -18.32 30.29
CA ASP A 574 3.56 -17.82 31.19
C ASP A 574 3.03 -17.40 32.56
N LEU A 575 1.74 -17.05 32.64
CA LEU A 575 1.06 -16.61 33.86
C LEU A 575 0.25 -17.72 34.52
N GLU A 576 -0.32 -18.66 33.75
CA GLU A 576 -1.13 -19.77 34.26
C GLU A 576 -0.35 -20.70 35.21
N GLY A 577 0.97 -20.77 35.06
CA GLY A 577 1.87 -21.51 35.96
C GLY A 577 2.12 -20.86 37.31
N LEU A 578 1.62 -19.64 37.55
CA LEU A 578 1.80 -18.88 38.78
C LEU A 578 0.48 -18.79 39.56
N PRO A 579 0.32 -19.51 40.70
CA PRO A 579 -0.91 -19.45 41.50
C PRO A 579 -1.27 -18.02 41.93
N GLU A 580 -0.27 -17.20 42.26
CA GLU A 580 -0.42 -15.79 42.62
C GLU A 580 -0.90 -14.88 41.47
N ALA A 581 -0.86 -15.33 40.21
CA ALA A 581 -1.37 -14.58 39.08
C ALA A 581 -2.91 -14.67 38.92
N ARG A 582 -3.60 -15.50 39.71
CA ARG A 582 -5.06 -15.71 39.60
C ARG A 582 -5.87 -14.39 39.57
N PRO A 583 -5.64 -13.42 40.46
CA PRO A 583 -6.41 -12.16 40.45
C PRO A 583 -6.19 -11.36 39.16
N LEU A 584 -4.96 -11.36 38.63
CA LEU A 584 -4.64 -10.71 37.37
C LEU A 584 -5.32 -11.41 36.19
N LEU A 585 -5.34 -12.75 36.18
CA LEU A 585 -6.02 -13.53 35.14
C LEU A 585 -7.54 -13.29 35.13
N GLU A 586 -8.17 -13.18 36.30
CA GLU A 586 -9.60 -12.83 36.41
C GLU A 586 -9.87 -11.40 35.91
N ALA A 587 -9.02 -10.44 36.28
CA ALA A 587 -9.11 -9.07 35.79
C ALA A 587 -8.89 -8.98 34.26
N LEU A 588 -7.98 -9.80 33.73
CA LEU A 588 -7.69 -9.89 32.30
C LEU A 588 -8.89 -10.46 31.54
N GLU A 589 -9.54 -11.50 32.05
CA GLU A 589 -10.74 -12.06 31.41
C GLU A 589 -11.87 -11.02 31.36
N ALA A 590 -12.12 -10.31 32.47
CA ALA A 590 -13.10 -9.22 32.50
C ALA A 590 -12.77 -8.10 31.48
N PHE A 591 -11.49 -7.76 31.32
CA PHE A 591 -11.05 -6.83 30.27
C PHE A 591 -11.33 -7.37 28.86
N LEU A 592 -11.08 -8.66 28.61
CA LEU A 592 -11.29 -9.28 27.31
C LEU A 592 -12.78 -9.40 26.95
N ASP A 593 -13.67 -9.48 27.93
CA ASP A 593 -15.13 -9.44 27.69
C ASP A 593 -15.59 -8.07 27.17
N ASP A 594 -15.05 -6.99 27.73
CA ASP A 594 -15.42 -5.63 27.34
C ASP A 594 -14.67 -5.15 26.09
N PHE A 595 -13.36 -5.38 26.03
CA PHE A 595 -12.46 -4.78 25.04
C PHE A 595 -11.74 -5.79 24.15
N GLY A 596 -11.93 -7.09 24.35
CA GLY A 596 -11.17 -8.13 23.65
C GLY A 596 -11.37 -8.18 22.13
N ALA A 597 -12.43 -7.56 21.60
CA ALA A 597 -12.64 -7.39 20.17
C ALA A 597 -11.70 -6.36 19.50
N ARG A 598 -10.96 -5.57 20.32
CA ARG A 598 -9.99 -4.57 19.88
C ARG A 598 -8.63 -5.21 19.59
N GLY A 599 -7.76 -4.45 18.93
CA GLY A 599 -6.38 -4.81 18.62
C GLY A 599 -5.75 -3.75 17.71
N ALA A 600 -4.45 -3.88 17.42
CA ALA A 600 -3.84 -3.02 16.40
C ALA A 600 -4.36 -3.37 15.00
N SER A 601 -4.41 -2.38 14.14
CA SER A 601 -4.95 -2.45 12.78
C SER A 601 -6.38 -3.00 12.73
N GLU A 602 -7.22 -2.66 13.72
CA GLU A 602 -8.55 -3.24 13.93
C GLU A 602 -9.53 -3.04 12.75
N ILE A 603 -9.24 -2.14 11.82
CA ILE A 603 -10.05 -2.03 10.59
C ILE A 603 -9.91 -3.28 9.71
N ASP A 604 -8.77 -3.95 9.79
CA ASP A 604 -8.56 -5.21 9.11
C ASP A 604 -9.05 -6.35 10.01
N ILE A 605 -10.14 -7.00 9.60
CA ILE A 605 -10.72 -8.13 10.33
C ILE A 605 -9.82 -9.35 10.36
N SER A 606 -8.84 -9.47 9.44
CA SER A 606 -7.92 -10.62 9.43
C SER A 606 -6.84 -10.53 10.51
N ARG A 607 -6.55 -9.33 11.02
CA ARG A 607 -5.58 -9.14 12.11
C ARG A 607 -6.09 -9.78 13.41
N PRO A 608 -5.22 -10.36 14.26
CA PRO A 608 -5.62 -10.89 15.54
C PRO A 608 -6.22 -9.81 16.45
N ARG A 609 -7.11 -10.23 17.35
CA ARG A 609 -7.70 -9.39 18.40
C ARG A 609 -7.19 -9.85 19.75
N TRP A 610 -7.25 -8.99 20.76
CA TRP A 610 -6.80 -9.34 22.11
C TRP A 610 -7.50 -10.58 22.67
N ARG A 611 -8.78 -10.82 22.32
CA ARG A 611 -9.48 -12.04 22.73
C ARG A 611 -8.98 -13.30 22.04
N ASN A 612 -8.45 -13.19 20.82
CA ASN A 612 -7.91 -14.34 20.09
C ASN A 612 -6.44 -14.59 20.44
N GLU A 613 -5.67 -13.52 20.67
CA GLU A 613 -4.25 -13.57 21.03
C GLU A 613 -3.97 -12.63 22.21
N PRO A 614 -4.27 -13.05 23.45
CA PRO A 614 -4.08 -12.21 24.64
C PRO A 614 -2.61 -11.81 24.89
N GLY A 615 -1.65 -12.54 24.32
CA GLY A 615 -0.23 -12.18 24.38
C GLY A 615 0.08 -10.78 23.82
N LEU A 616 -0.71 -10.31 22.86
CA LEU A 616 -0.60 -8.94 22.32
C LEU A 616 -0.91 -7.88 23.39
N LEU A 617 -1.89 -8.15 24.25
CA LEU A 617 -2.21 -7.29 25.39
C LEU A 617 -1.16 -7.42 26.51
N LEU A 618 -0.61 -8.61 26.73
CA LEU A 618 0.48 -8.80 27.68
C LEU A 618 1.77 -8.06 27.26
N GLN A 619 2.05 -7.94 25.97
CA GLN A 619 3.14 -7.11 25.46
C GLN A 619 2.94 -5.63 25.78
N VAL A 620 1.71 -5.15 25.64
CA VAL A 620 1.32 -3.80 26.07
C VAL A 620 1.54 -3.59 27.56
N ILE A 621 1.10 -4.54 28.40
CA ILE A 621 1.30 -4.51 29.86
C ILE A 621 2.79 -4.54 30.20
N ARG A 622 3.57 -5.40 29.53
CA ARG A 622 5.02 -5.47 29.66
C ARG A 622 5.69 -4.13 29.36
N GLY A 623 5.29 -3.44 28.30
CA GLY A 623 5.80 -2.09 27.98
C GLY A 623 5.61 -1.10 29.15
N ASN A 624 4.47 -1.17 29.84
CA ASN A 624 4.20 -0.37 31.03
C ASN A 624 5.05 -0.80 32.25
N LEU A 625 5.51 -2.05 32.32
CA LEU A 625 6.35 -2.56 33.41
C LEU A 625 7.85 -2.23 33.26
N LEU A 626 8.32 -1.97 32.04
CA LEU A 626 9.72 -1.63 31.74
C LEU A 626 10.06 -0.18 32.12
N GLY A 627 9.08 0.72 32.12
CA GLY A 627 9.23 2.11 32.59
C GLY A 627 9.19 2.25 34.12
N PRO A 628 9.75 3.35 34.68
CA PRO A 628 9.58 3.70 36.08
C PRO A 628 8.09 3.82 36.42
N ALA A 629 7.73 3.52 37.67
CA ALA A 629 6.34 3.70 38.11
C ALA A 629 5.96 5.18 37.96
N ALA A 630 4.82 5.45 37.32
CA ALA A 630 4.29 6.80 37.24
C ALA A 630 3.99 7.34 38.65
N PRO A 631 4.16 8.66 38.88
CA PRO A 631 3.89 9.26 40.19
C PRO A 631 2.41 9.25 40.58
N LEU A 632 1.51 9.04 39.62
CA LEU A 632 0.07 8.90 39.81
C LEU A 632 -0.41 7.66 39.06
N SER A 633 -1.43 6.98 39.60
CA SER A 633 -2.14 5.93 38.85
C SER A 633 -2.82 6.51 37.62
N ALA A 634 -3.09 5.67 36.62
CA ALA A 634 -3.78 6.08 35.40
C ALA A 634 -5.13 6.76 35.71
N ARG A 635 -5.87 6.23 36.70
CA ARG A 635 -7.17 6.76 37.14
C ARG A 635 -7.06 8.11 37.86
N GLU A 636 -6.03 8.31 38.68
CA GLU A 636 -5.81 9.59 39.35
C GLU A 636 -5.42 10.69 38.37
N HIS A 637 -4.53 10.38 37.41
CA HIS A 637 -4.17 11.31 36.36
C HIS A 637 -5.39 11.72 35.52
N HIS A 638 -6.22 10.75 35.12
CA HIS A 638 -7.45 11.04 34.39
C HIS A 638 -8.45 11.89 35.21
N ARG A 639 -8.56 11.65 36.52
CA ARG A 639 -9.40 12.45 37.42
C ARG A 639 -8.93 13.91 37.48
N GLN A 640 -7.62 14.16 37.50
CA GLN A 640 -7.08 15.53 37.41
C GLN A 640 -7.43 16.20 36.07
N LEU A 641 -7.29 15.48 34.96
CA LEU A 641 -7.68 16.00 33.64
C LEU A 641 -9.17 16.32 33.55
N GLN A 642 -10.03 15.49 34.16
CA GLN A 642 -11.47 15.76 34.27
C GLN A 642 -11.76 17.05 35.05
N GLN A 643 -11.10 17.24 36.20
CA GLN A 643 -11.25 18.46 37.01
C GLN A 643 -10.84 19.72 36.24
N ILE A 644 -9.72 19.67 35.50
CA ILE A 644 -9.28 20.78 34.64
C ILE A 644 -10.33 21.10 33.59
N GLY A 645 -10.84 20.08 32.89
CA GLY A 645 -11.85 20.27 31.86
C GLY A 645 -13.19 20.77 32.40
N ASP A 646 -13.58 20.35 33.61
CA ASP A 646 -14.81 20.83 34.26
C ASP A 646 -14.66 22.29 34.74
N ALA A 647 -13.50 22.67 35.27
CA ALA A 647 -13.19 24.06 35.61
C ALA A 647 -13.15 24.96 34.36
N ALA A 648 -12.73 24.43 33.21
CA ALA A 648 -12.71 25.15 31.94
C ALA A 648 -14.12 25.58 31.50
N VAL A 649 -15.17 24.82 31.84
CA VAL A 649 -16.57 25.20 31.55
C VAL A 649 -16.93 26.54 32.17
N ASP A 650 -16.58 26.74 33.45
CA ASP A 650 -16.88 27.99 34.14
C ASP A 650 -15.95 29.12 33.71
N THR A 651 -14.68 28.81 33.43
CA THR A 651 -13.70 29.77 32.89
C THR A 651 -14.19 30.36 31.55
N VAL A 652 -14.56 29.51 30.60
CA VAL A 652 -15.07 29.89 29.28
C VAL A 652 -16.41 30.64 29.40
N ALA A 653 -17.28 30.22 30.34
CA ALA A 653 -18.54 30.92 30.59
C ALA A 653 -18.34 32.33 31.19
N GLN A 654 -17.34 32.53 32.05
CA GLN A 654 -17.07 33.83 32.67
C GLN A 654 -16.54 34.86 31.66
N ALA A 655 -15.78 34.41 30.65
CA ALA A 655 -15.31 35.24 29.54
C ALA A 655 -16.44 35.74 28.61
N ALA A 656 -17.62 35.11 28.67
CA ALA A 656 -18.80 35.54 27.92
C ALA A 656 -19.50 36.74 28.56
N ARG A 657 -20.29 37.47 27.76
CA ARG A 657 -21.18 38.53 28.28
C ARG A 657 -22.17 37.94 29.27
N TRP A 658 -22.56 38.70 30.30
CA TRP A 658 -23.40 38.21 31.41
C TRP A 658 -24.68 37.49 30.95
N TRP A 659 -25.35 37.99 29.90
CA TRP A 659 -26.56 37.40 29.33
C TRP A 659 -26.30 36.16 28.46
N GLN A 660 -25.06 35.98 27.97
CA GLN A 660 -24.62 34.80 27.20
C GLN A 660 -24.13 33.67 28.10
N ARG A 661 -23.77 33.94 29.37
CA ARG A 661 -23.18 32.95 30.28
C ARG A 661 -23.98 31.65 30.41
N PRO A 662 -25.33 31.67 30.55
CA PRO A 662 -26.09 30.43 30.62
C PRO A 662 -25.98 29.58 29.34
N LEU A 663 -26.03 30.23 28.18
CA LEU A 663 -25.89 29.57 26.88
C LEU A 663 -24.46 29.03 26.67
N VAL A 664 -23.44 29.82 26.98
CA VAL A 664 -22.03 29.40 26.84
C VAL A 664 -21.73 28.23 27.77
N ARG A 665 -22.18 28.26 29.02
CA ARG A 665 -22.07 27.13 29.95
C ARG A 665 -22.79 25.89 29.43
N ARG A 666 -23.98 26.05 28.85
CA ARG A 666 -24.73 24.95 28.22
C ARG A 666 -23.97 24.34 27.05
N LEU A 667 -23.45 25.17 26.15
CA LEU A 667 -22.68 24.74 24.98
C LEU A 667 -21.37 24.07 25.39
N ALA A 668 -20.65 24.57 26.40
CA ALA A 668 -19.42 23.96 26.91
C ALA A 668 -19.67 22.57 27.52
N ARG A 669 -20.73 22.42 28.34
CA ARG A 669 -21.15 21.11 28.87
C ARG A 669 -21.62 20.16 27.77
N ALA A 670 -22.37 20.66 26.81
CA ALA A 670 -22.82 19.88 25.65
C ALA A 670 -21.62 19.42 24.81
N HIS A 671 -20.64 20.29 24.56
CA HIS A 671 -19.42 19.94 23.85
C HIS A 671 -18.70 18.78 24.56
N ARG A 672 -18.36 18.94 25.85
CA ARG A 672 -17.67 17.91 26.65
C ARG A 672 -18.38 16.56 26.62
N ALA A 673 -19.66 16.53 26.97
CA ALA A 673 -20.40 15.28 27.11
C ALA A 673 -20.71 14.61 25.76
N LEU A 674 -21.05 15.39 24.74
CA LEU A 674 -21.47 14.84 23.44
C LEU A 674 -20.28 14.47 22.56
N PHE A 675 -19.19 15.23 22.61
CA PHE A 675 -17.98 14.98 21.83
C PHE A 675 -17.23 13.73 22.31
N ALA A 676 -17.32 13.41 23.60
CA ALA A 676 -16.82 12.15 24.17
C ALA A 676 -17.39 10.89 23.48
N MET A 677 -18.55 11.01 22.82
CA MET A 677 -19.21 9.90 22.12
C MET A 677 -18.56 9.55 20.77
N ARG A 678 -17.54 10.30 20.32
CA ARG A 678 -16.92 10.13 18.99
C ARG A 678 -16.29 8.76 18.73
N GLU A 679 -15.84 8.08 19.78
CA GLU A 679 -15.19 6.76 19.68
C GLU A 679 -16.19 5.59 19.72
N HIS A 680 -17.41 5.81 20.22
CA HIS A 680 -18.43 4.77 20.40
C HIS A 680 -18.91 4.14 19.08
N PRO A 681 -19.11 4.90 17.98
CA PRO A 681 -19.48 4.32 16.70
C PRO A 681 -18.53 3.24 16.20
N LYS A 682 -17.23 3.54 16.25
CA LYS A 682 -16.19 2.62 15.81
C LYS A 682 -16.13 1.42 16.76
N PHE A 683 -16.19 1.66 18.07
CA PHE A 683 -16.17 0.59 19.06
C PHE A 683 -17.28 -0.45 18.84
N GLN A 684 -18.52 -0.02 18.62
CA GLN A 684 -19.62 -0.96 18.34
C GLN A 684 -19.39 -1.75 17.05
N LEU A 685 -18.92 -1.09 15.99
CA LEU A 685 -18.60 -1.75 14.73
C LEU A 685 -17.55 -2.85 14.93
N ILE A 686 -16.49 -2.56 15.68
CA ILE A 686 -15.42 -3.52 15.98
C ILE A 686 -15.93 -4.71 16.80
N ARG A 687 -16.85 -4.52 17.75
CA ARG A 687 -17.46 -5.64 18.51
C ARG A 687 -18.24 -6.60 17.61
N VAL A 688 -19.05 -6.07 16.68
CA VAL A 688 -19.77 -6.91 15.70
C VAL A 688 -18.79 -7.60 14.75
N MET A 689 -17.74 -6.90 14.30
CA MET A 689 -16.68 -7.50 13.51
C MET A 689 -15.93 -8.60 14.29
N GLY A 690 -15.78 -8.48 15.60
CA GLY A 690 -15.23 -9.53 16.47
C GLY A 690 -16.06 -10.82 16.40
N ARG A 691 -17.39 -10.73 16.50
CA ARG A 691 -18.30 -11.87 16.32
C ARG A 691 -18.21 -12.47 14.92
N LEU A 692 -18.15 -11.62 13.90
CA LEU A 692 -17.96 -12.07 12.51
C LEU A 692 -16.65 -12.84 12.35
N ARG A 693 -15.55 -12.36 12.96
CA ARG A 693 -14.24 -13.01 12.91
C ARG A 693 -14.28 -14.40 13.55
N GLU A 694 -14.84 -14.51 14.75
CA GLU A 694 -14.98 -15.79 15.46
C GLU A 694 -15.75 -16.82 14.63
N LEU A 695 -16.88 -16.40 14.03
CA LEU A 695 -17.70 -17.27 13.17
C LEU A 695 -17.00 -17.63 11.86
N ALA A 696 -16.26 -16.70 11.25
CA ALA A 696 -15.50 -16.97 10.03
C ALA A 696 -14.38 -17.99 10.29
N LEU A 697 -13.60 -17.84 11.37
CA LEU A 697 -12.55 -18.80 11.72
C LEU A 697 -13.13 -20.18 12.06
N ALA A 698 -14.23 -20.24 12.81
CA ALA A 698 -14.91 -21.50 13.09
C ALA A 698 -15.43 -22.19 11.82
N HIS A 699 -15.87 -21.42 10.82
CA HIS A 699 -16.24 -21.96 9.52
C HIS A 699 -15.01 -22.43 8.72
N ALA A 700 -13.90 -21.70 8.80
CA ALA A 700 -12.63 -22.08 8.18
C ALA A 700 -12.09 -23.41 8.74
N ASP A 701 -12.23 -23.67 10.04
CA ASP A 701 -11.82 -24.93 10.65
C ASP A 701 -12.53 -26.14 10.01
N ALA A 702 -13.82 -25.99 9.63
CA ALA A 702 -14.55 -27.03 8.91
C ALA A 702 -14.02 -27.25 7.49
N LEU A 703 -13.63 -26.17 6.79
CA LEU A 703 -13.03 -26.24 5.46
C LEU A 703 -11.62 -26.88 5.49
N VAL A 704 -10.84 -26.60 6.53
CA VAL A 704 -9.54 -27.27 6.76
C VAL A 704 -9.75 -28.76 7.03
N ALA A 705 -10.70 -29.13 7.88
CA ALA A 705 -11.02 -30.53 8.17
C ALA A 705 -11.47 -31.31 6.92
N ALA A 706 -12.09 -30.62 5.95
CA ALA A 706 -12.49 -31.19 4.67
C ALA A 706 -11.39 -31.19 3.60
N GLY A 707 -10.20 -30.65 3.88
CA GLY A 707 -9.08 -30.56 2.94
C GLY A 707 -9.19 -29.44 1.91
N SER A 708 -10.17 -28.53 2.05
CA SER A 708 -10.35 -27.37 1.17
C SER A 708 -9.32 -26.27 1.40
N LEU A 709 -8.85 -26.12 2.64
CA LEU A 709 -7.83 -25.16 3.08
C LEU A 709 -6.69 -25.92 3.78
N GLU A 710 -5.48 -25.36 3.75
CA GLU A 710 -4.33 -25.87 4.52
C GLU A 710 -4.29 -25.25 5.92
N GLN A 711 -4.68 -23.98 6.04
CA GLN A 711 -4.71 -23.22 7.28
C GLN A 711 -5.99 -22.39 7.36
N ARG A 712 -6.57 -22.26 8.55
CA ARG A 712 -7.84 -21.55 8.73
C ARG A 712 -7.75 -20.05 8.36
N GLU A 713 -6.58 -19.43 8.54
CA GLU A 713 -6.34 -18.02 8.20
C GLU A 713 -6.39 -17.77 6.69
N GLN A 714 -6.28 -18.80 5.85
CA GLN A 714 -6.42 -18.66 4.39
C GLN A 714 -7.83 -18.21 3.98
N ILE A 715 -8.83 -18.34 4.86
CA ILE A 715 -10.18 -17.82 4.62
C ILE A 715 -10.20 -16.32 4.33
N TRP A 716 -9.26 -15.55 4.89
CA TRP A 716 -9.23 -14.10 4.71
C TRP A 716 -8.95 -13.68 3.26
N LEU A 717 -8.26 -14.55 2.51
CA LEU A 717 -7.96 -14.34 1.08
C LEU A 717 -9.19 -14.52 0.20
N LEU A 718 -10.30 -15.02 0.73
CA LEU A 718 -11.55 -15.20 0.00
C LEU A 718 -12.48 -13.99 0.14
N HIS A 719 -13.28 -13.70 -0.88
CA HIS A 719 -14.42 -12.79 -0.72
C HIS A 719 -15.46 -13.42 0.19
N ILE A 720 -16.28 -12.61 0.86
CA ILE A 720 -17.33 -13.13 1.76
C ILE A 720 -18.30 -14.03 0.99
N ASP A 721 -18.67 -13.65 -0.24
CA ASP A 721 -19.58 -14.45 -1.06
C ASP A 721 -18.99 -15.83 -1.41
N GLU A 722 -17.68 -15.92 -1.60
CA GLU A 722 -16.98 -17.18 -1.88
C GLU A 722 -16.89 -18.05 -0.63
N VAL A 723 -16.59 -17.46 0.53
CA VAL A 723 -16.65 -18.16 1.82
C VAL A 723 -18.04 -18.75 2.06
N LEU A 724 -19.08 -17.97 1.80
CA LEU A 724 -20.45 -18.44 2.00
C LEU A 724 -20.86 -19.52 0.98
N ALA A 725 -20.29 -19.51 -0.23
CA ALA A 725 -20.60 -20.46 -1.29
C ALA A 725 -19.73 -21.73 -1.25
N ALA A 726 -18.59 -21.71 -0.56
CA ALA A 726 -17.65 -22.83 -0.51
C ALA A 726 -18.29 -24.08 0.10
N GLU A 727 -18.18 -25.19 -0.61
CA GLU A 727 -18.65 -26.50 -0.14
C GLU A 727 -17.47 -27.31 0.43
N PRO A 728 -17.64 -28.06 1.53
CA PRO A 728 -16.59 -28.91 2.08
C PRO A 728 -16.04 -29.90 1.04
N GLY A 729 -14.71 -29.89 0.82
CA GLY A 729 -14.02 -30.75 -0.13
C GLY A 729 -13.70 -30.09 -1.48
N GLU A 730 -14.18 -28.87 -1.72
CA GLU A 730 -13.73 -28.04 -2.85
C GLU A 730 -12.26 -27.62 -2.66
N ASP A 731 -11.41 -27.80 -3.67
CA ASP A 731 -9.99 -27.43 -3.59
C ASP A 731 -9.78 -25.93 -3.86
N LEU A 732 -9.66 -25.14 -2.78
CA LEU A 732 -9.45 -23.69 -2.86
C LEU A 732 -7.97 -23.29 -2.88
N ARG A 733 -7.04 -24.24 -2.74
CA ARG A 733 -5.59 -23.97 -2.62
C ARG A 733 -4.99 -23.24 -3.83
N PRO A 734 -5.36 -23.54 -5.09
CA PRO A 734 -4.87 -22.79 -6.24
C PRO A 734 -5.23 -21.30 -6.16
N LEU A 735 -6.49 -21.00 -5.83
CA LEU A 735 -7.00 -19.63 -5.69
C LEU A 735 -6.31 -18.88 -4.53
N ILE A 736 -6.06 -19.58 -3.43
CA ILE A 736 -5.34 -19.03 -2.27
C ILE A 736 -3.91 -18.65 -2.63
N ARG A 737 -3.17 -19.50 -3.36
CA ARG A 737 -1.79 -19.21 -3.78
C ARG A 737 -1.74 -17.98 -4.67
N GLU A 738 -2.66 -17.86 -5.62
CA GLU A 738 -2.77 -16.68 -6.49
C GLU A 738 -2.98 -15.40 -5.67
N ARG A 739 -3.96 -15.40 -4.76
CA ARG A 739 -4.33 -14.21 -3.98
C ARG A 739 -3.32 -13.86 -2.90
N GLN A 740 -2.60 -14.83 -2.37
CA GLN A 740 -1.48 -14.59 -1.48
C GLN A 740 -0.36 -13.87 -2.22
N ALA A 741 0.01 -14.33 -3.42
CA ALA A 741 1.02 -13.67 -4.24
C ALA A 741 0.61 -12.23 -4.61
N GLU A 742 -0.66 -12.02 -4.97
CA GLU A 742 -1.23 -10.70 -5.23
C GLU A 742 -1.16 -9.79 -4.00
N LEU A 743 -1.60 -10.27 -2.83
CA LEU A 743 -1.58 -9.50 -1.59
C LEU A 743 -0.16 -9.12 -1.19
N ASP A 744 0.80 -10.04 -1.31
CA ASP A 744 2.21 -9.78 -0.98
C ASP A 744 2.84 -8.77 -1.93
N HIS A 745 2.49 -8.81 -3.21
CA HIS A 745 2.87 -7.76 -4.16
C HIS A 745 2.29 -6.40 -3.74
N HIS A 746 0.99 -6.34 -3.46
CA HIS A 746 0.34 -5.09 -3.08
C HIS A 746 0.83 -4.52 -1.76
N ARG A 747 1.24 -5.34 -0.78
CA ARG A 747 1.87 -4.88 0.47
C ARG A 747 3.11 -4.02 0.25
N ARG A 748 3.82 -4.19 -0.89
CA ARG A 748 5.01 -3.41 -1.24
C ARG A 748 4.69 -2.04 -1.87
N LEU A 749 3.43 -1.80 -2.25
CA LEU A 749 3.00 -0.55 -2.87
C LEU A 749 2.50 0.43 -1.81
N SER A 750 2.79 1.72 -1.99
CA SER A 750 2.21 2.79 -1.18
C SER A 750 0.93 3.32 -1.83
N PRO A 751 -0.22 3.30 -1.13
CA PRO A 751 -1.46 3.82 -1.70
C PRO A 751 -1.40 5.35 -1.84
N PRO A 752 -2.01 5.93 -2.88
CA PRO A 752 -2.20 7.37 -2.97
C PRO A 752 -3.35 7.86 -2.06
N ARG A 753 -3.22 9.09 -1.52
CA ARG A 753 -4.32 9.77 -0.81
C ARG A 753 -5.52 10.01 -1.72
N VAL A 754 -5.25 10.52 -2.93
CA VAL A 754 -6.24 10.78 -3.98
C VAL A 754 -5.70 10.28 -5.31
N MET A 755 -6.53 9.56 -6.05
CA MET A 755 -6.22 9.00 -7.36
C MET A 755 -7.36 9.27 -8.35
N THR A 756 -7.05 9.52 -9.62
CA THR A 756 -8.07 9.62 -10.68
C THR A 756 -8.36 8.25 -11.31
N SER A 757 -9.41 8.15 -12.14
CA SER A 757 -9.66 6.94 -12.97
C SER A 757 -8.59 6.65 -14.01
N GLU A 758 -7.71 7.61 -14.28
CA GLU A 758 -6.54 7.43 -15.14
C GLU A 758 -5.31 6.96 -14.34
N GLY A 759 -5.41 6.88 -13.01
CA GLY A 759 -4.31 6.45 -12.14
C GLY A 759 -3.39 7.58 -11.69
N GLU A 760 -3.69 8.81 -12.09
CA GLU A 760 -2.95 10.00 -11.65
C GLU A 760 -3.05 10.13 -10.12
N ILE A 761 -1.90 10.22 -9.47
CA ILE A 761 -1.74 10.51 -8.05
C ILE A 761 -1.73 12.02 -7.88
N VAL A 762 -2.84 12.57 -7.38
CA VAL A 762 -3.02 14.01 -7.28
C VAL A 762 -2.31 14.52 -6.02
N ARG A 763 -1.16 15.16 -6.21
CA ARG A 763 -0.39 15.79 -5.13
C ARG A 763 -0.61 17.30 -5.18
N VAL A 764 -1.07 17.87 -4.07
CA VAL A 764 -1.17 19.32 -3.90
C VAL A 764 -0.28 19.70 -2.73
N VAL A 765 0.79 20.46 -3.01
CA VAL A 765 1.64 21.02 -1.97
C VAL A 765 0.84 22.12 -1.27
N VAL A 766 0.50 21.90 0.00
CA VAL A 766 -0.09 22.95 0.83
C VAL A 766 1.08 23.80 1.36
N ASP A 767 1.28 24.98 0.78
CA ASP A 767 2.33 25.90 1.22
C ASP A 767 1.94 26.53 2.57
N GLU A 768 2.70 26.19 3.62
CA GLU A 768 2.55 26.74 4.98
C GLU A 768 3.74 27.64 5.36
N GLY A 769 4.57 28.07 4.40
CA GLY A 769 5.69 29.00 4.61
C GLY A 769 7.07 28.33 4.77
N PRO A 770 8.13 29.14 4.96
CA PRO A 770 9.52 28.68 4.95
C PRO A 770 9.85 27.82 6.18
N LEU A 771 10.63 26.76 5.96
CA LEU A 771 11.17 25.88 7.01
C LEU A 771 12.70 26.04 7.10
N PRO A 772 13.31 25.74 8.26
CA PRO A 772 14.76 25.63 8.38
C PRO A 772 15.33 24.57 7.43
N GLU A 773 16.60 24.75 7.04
CA GLU A 773 17.32 23.80 6.22
C GLU A 773 17.41 22.42 6.91
N GLY A 774 17.12 21.34 6.19
CA GLY A 774 17.11 19.97 6.72
C GLY A 774 15.85 19.59 7.51
N ALA A 775 14.85 20.48 7.65
CA ALA A 775 13.61 20.15 8.33
C ALA A 775 12.69 19.27 7.48
N LEU A 776 12.18 18.18 8.08
CA LEU A 776 11.10 17.39 7.50
C LEU A 776 9.75 18.06 7.81
N ARG A 777 8.94 18.28 6.78
CA ARG A 777 7.61 18.90 6.91
C ARG A 777 6.58 17.85 7.32
N GLY A 778 5.71 18.20 8.27
CA GLY A 778 4.57 17.38 8.70
C GLY A 778 3.40 18.24 9.16
N LEU A 779 2.33 17.59 9.63
CA LEU A 779 1.17 18.26 10.21
C LEU A 779 1.32 18.37 11.74
N GLY A 780 1.21 19.57 12.29
CA GLY A 780 1.18 19.77 13.74
C GLY A 780 -0.09 19.19 14.37
N VAL A 781 0.05 18.14 15.18
CA VAL A 781 -1.08 17.45 15.85
C VAL A 781 -1.24 17.85 17.32
N SER A 782 -0.13 17.95 18.06
CA SER A 782 -0.10 18.36 19.46
C SER A 782 0.95 19.46 19.66
N ALA A 783 0.65 20.46 20.49
CA ALA A 783 1.57 21.54 20.79
C ALA A 783 2.64 21.07 21.79
N GLY A 784 3.91 21.32 21.47
CA GLY A 784 5.05 20.98 22.32
C GLY A 784 6.34 20.87 21.52
N VAL A 785 7.49 20.95 22.20
CA VAL A 785 8.81 20.69 21.63
C VAL A 785 9.52 19.71 22.56
N VAL A 786 10.05 18.64 22.00
CA VAL A 786 10.74 17.58 22.75
C VAL A 786 11.88 17.04 21.91
N GLU A 787 12.94 16.58 22.58
CA GLU A 787 14.07 15.91 21.97
C GLU A 787 14.26 14.55 22.66
N GLY A 788 14.57 13.52 21.87
CA GLY A 788 14.69 12.15 22.36
C GLY A 788 15.17 11.19 21.28
N VAL A 789 15.51 9.97 21.68
CA VAL A 789 15.93 8.92 20.74
C VAL A 789 14.74 8.48 19.91
N VAL A 790 14.90 8.50 18.58
CA VAL A 790 13.89 8.03 17.64
C VAL A 790 13.85 6.50 17.64
N LYS A 791 12.64 5.96 17.74
CA LYS A 791 12.38 4.53 17.63
C LYS A 791 11.33 4.27 16.56
N VAL A 792 11.78 3.66 15.46
CA VAL A 792 10.91 3.29 14.35
C VAL A 792 10.23 1.96 14.67
N VAL A 793 8.93 1.99 14.90
CA VAL A 793 8.11 0.82 15.22
C VAL A 793 7.09 0.64 14.09
N LEU A 794 7.24 -0.45 13.34
CA LEU A 794 6.32 -0.78 12.24
C LEU A 794 5.13 -1.61 12.71
N ASP A 795 5.32 -2.40 13.77
CA ASP A 795 4.29 -3.21 14.42
C ASP A 795 4.37 -2.97 15.94
N PRO A 796 3.28 -2.57 16.62
CA PRO A 796 3.30 -2.26 18.04
C PRO A 796 3.57 -3.49 18.93
N HIS A 797 3.54 -4.69 18.34
CA HIS A 797 3.78 -5.96 19.03
C HIS A 797 5.24 -6.41 18.98
N ASP A 798 6.04 -5.88 18.06
CA ASP A 798 7.42 -6.31 17.90
C ASP A 798 8.36 -5.67 18.91
N THR A 799 7.99 -4.52 19.49
CA THR A 799 8.91 -3.73 20.31
C THR A 799 8.18 -2.81 21.28
N ALA A 800 8.69 -2.72 22.51
CA ALA A 800 8.21 -1.77 23.52
C ALA A 800 8.92 -0.41 23.36
N ILE A 801 8.21 0.68 23.70
CA ILE A 801 8.76 2.04 23.83
C ILE A 801 9.18 2.29 25.29
N SER A 802 10.40 2.81 25.47
CA SER A 802 10.93 3.23 26.77
C SER A 802 10.51 4.67 27.08
N THR A 803 10.45 5.02 28.36
CA THR A 803 10.11 6.39 28.78
C THR A 803 11.11 7.41 28.21
N GLY A 804 10.63 8.40 27.48
CA GLY A 804 11.45 9.48 26.90
C GLY A 804 11.91 9.27 25.45
N GLU A 805 11.58 8.13 24.83
CA GLU A 805 11.81 7.89 23.40
C GLU A 805 10.75 8.60 22.52
N ILE A 806 11.10 8.92 21.27
CA ILE A 806 10.17 9.44 20.25
C ILE A 806 9.71 8.26 19.39
N LEU A 807 8.42 7.96 19.43
CA LEU A 807 7.80 6.92 18.61
C LEU A 807 7.65 7.42 17.17
N VAL A 808 8.19 6.68 16.22
CA VAL A 808 7.98 6.88 14.78
C VAL A 808 7.29 5.65 14.23
N ALA A 809 6.07 5.80 13.74
CA ALA A 809 5.25 4.70 13.23
C ALA A 809 4.59 5.11 11.91
N PRO A 810 4.40 4.21 10.93
CA PRO A 810 3.78 4.58 9.66
C PRO A 810 2.32 5.04 9.81
N PHE A 811 1.66 4.61 10.89
CA PHE A 811 0.33 5.02 11.29
C PHE A 811 0.09 4.64 12.75
N THR A 812 -0.93 5.22 13.39
CA THR A 812 -1.39 4.80 14.72
C THR A 812 -2.90 4.66 14.79
N ASP A 813 -3.35 3.68 15.57
CA ASP A 813 -4.76 3.42 15.86
C ASP A 813 -4.95 3.15 17.36
N PRO A 814 -6.18 2.91 17.87
CA PRO A 814 -6.40 2.66 19.29
C PRO A 814 -5.64 1.47 19.89
N GLY A 815 -5.11 0.54 19.09
CA GLY A 815 -4.21 -0.53 19.55
C GLY A 815 -2.79 -0.05 19.88
N TRP A 816 -2.40 1.14 19.39
CA TRP A 816 -1.11 1.78 19.66
C TRP A 816 -1.13 2.68 20.90
N THR A 817 -2.32 3.08 21.38
CA THR A 817 -2.46 4.00 22.53
C THR A 817 -1.67 3.57 23.77
N PRO A 818 -1.48 2.28 24.06
CA PRO A 818 -0.69 1.90 25.23
C PRO A 818 0.81 2.22 25.11
N LEU A 819 1.34 2.34 23.88
CA LEU A 819 2.73 2.76 23.66
C LEU A 819 2.93 4.26 23.90
N PHE A 820 1.86 5.06 23.79
CA PHE A 820 1.93 6.52 23.95
C PHE A 820 2.23 6.94 25.39
N ILE A 821 1.90 6.10 26.37
CA ILE A 821 2.15 6.37 27.79
C ILE A 821 3.65 6.58 28.07
N ASN A 822 4.52 5.89 27.33
CA ASN A 822 5.97 5.99 27.50
C ASN A 822 6.62 6.97 26.51
N ALA A 823 5.98 7.26 25.38
CA ALA A 823 6.56 8.11 24.34
C ALA A 823 6.62 9.59 24.76
N ALA A 824 7.77 10.22 24.55
CA ALA A 824 7.95 11.66 24.74
C ALA A 824 7.45 12.48 23.54
N GLY A 825 7.47 11.88 22.34
CA GLY A 825 6.97 12.47 21.10
C GLY A 825 6.47 11.39 20.13
N LEU A 826 5.68 11.81 19.13
CA LEU A 826 5.10 10.94 18.10
C LEU A 826 5.28 11.56 16.71
N VAL A 827 5.77 10.77 15.76
CA VAL A 827 5.78 11.10 14.32
C VAL A 827 5.09 9.97 13.57
N MET A 828 4.17 10.34 12.66
CA MET A 828 3.43 9.41 11.79
C MET A 828 3.69 9.70 10.32
#